data_AF-A0A2D7WBK8-F1
#
_entry.id   AF-A0A2D7WBK8-F1
#
_cell.length_a   1.000
_cell.length_b   1.000
_cell.length_c   1.000
_cell.angle_alpha   90.00
_cell.angle_beta   90.00
_cell.angle_gamma   90.00
#
_symmetry.space_group_name_H-M   'P 1'
#
loop_
_entity.id
_entity.type
_entity.pdbx_description
1 polymer ?
#
loop_
_entity_poly.entity_id
_entity_poly.type
_entity_poly.pdbx_seq_one_letter_code
_entity_poly.pdbx_strand_id
1 'polypeptide(L)'
;MNFDGSLDDWPQDSHMSTDNGLDFHMTWNETHLFFGLEGTEFSSQWGGGSDFFIYFNTTTGGSPVANAFGTSQTLPFDADFCLQVEDSTYHTLQTFDGSQWTDVGTRNGESNTFPGESYIGWYDENNGQGNDISEISINWEALNEPTSIELIGWGQHQNDGHVWSSFPSENPAQENGGETFTHFWRIEDRNVSIEPSSLIPQQQVEPAGKLDTALNLAIIFHQHQPYYKNKLTNTFEMPWVRVHAMTEYVDSPGILSQYPDTKVTYNLVPSFIEQLVEYHELGTYDVHTEFASRYWPVDQSGVVTDYPNATDLELHTMQFQSFWNSGWIYNVSADDPELGWLEPSSRKYSQLYDMTKHNLKPDTIMDDTLLSPQDFLDLQVLWYLYQFSPDYVLGEYADIEETVSAGRPAHYNASLKSLYQQVGGYSPEDLSLVLEVQHQHMANVLPMYAELAAEGQVELTTTPYYHPIMPLLMMDGWTFEDGIRVNKQAWPVDVQTHLTTGMDLFEEQLGFRPSGMWPSEQSVSPDMVQPVADVGIEWMVTDELNLAESRIADGSYVDTSLASNLATPWMVSGVDGDEVATIFRDRVISDRIAFQYGSMTPEAAVTDFIDYIDGVRQALLDEGKDPSDHLLTVALDGENWMFMSEFQHYDGARPFMHEWYGRLATHPSILTTTPGEFLQKNLTLPEIETVGTGSWIDGTLSTWAGEEEESLGWQRLVEARQTLVAFEEENPTHPGLDAAWESLYISEGSDWFWWYGLDQDSGYDELWDTLYKVHLSNIYKAIGVDLPPYLQEVWTNPSQPLLPYAGVIEPLIDGVALPGEWDGAAKYEASVDGGDFDIDSFYLGYDASNVYVRIDAPSPQEIDLLNKTSDPDLSIYFMQANANNFNEVGTNFRTYFGQEILGFPAKKMVSFDYTQLWEDGRSKWNVFDAQGKVGGSERWTLSSTSALGGCAADGVYEFQIPWSELGLSPRYSTRIKVVSSWADSLSYGDGVEMEMAPPAPAEMVLPDLEEWVILLQSEDAIGDANGDGNYLPPLSGDFSVAGEADDVMDLWDIHSVKISQSAWNARFELNFGAMTDYWSLANGFSHQIIQIYVDQGETSFGNVEMLEGANALVHEEWAWEVAIS
;
A
#
# COMPACT_ATOMS: atom_id res chain seq x y z
N MET A 1 -54.76 27.30 22.04
CA MET A 1 -54.41 25.97 22.54
C MET A 1 -54.02 26.08 24.00
N ASN A 2 -54.28 25.04 24.77
CA ASN A 2 -53.62 24.77 26.04
C ASN A 2 -52.45 23.83 25.75
N PHE A 3 -51.26 24.09 26.29
CA PHE A 3 -50.11 23.18 26.17
C PHE A 3 -50.17 22.15 27.30
N ASP A 4 -51.02 21.14 27.14
CA ASP A 4 -51.31 20.13 28.17
C ASP A 4 -51.00 18.69 27.75
N GLY A 5 -50.38 18.52 26.58
CA GLY A 5 -50.02 17.24 26.00
C GLY A 5 -51.20 16.53 25.35
N SER A 6 -52.12 17.30 24.76
CA SER A 6 -53.30 16.77 24.08
C SER A 6 -53.66 17.58 22.84
N LEU A 7 -53.78 16.92 21.69
CA LEU A 7 -54.20 17.57 20.45
C LEU A 7 -55.74 17.78 20.35
N ASP A 8 -56.50 17.51 21.42
CA ASP A 8 -57.98 17.60 21.42
C ASP A 8 -58.51 19.02 21.12
N ASP A 9 -57.73 20.06 21.43
CA ASP A 9 -58.09 21.46 21.19
C ASP A 9 -57.46 22.07 19.92
N TRP A 10 -56.73 21.25 19.15
CA TRP A 10 -56.15 21.63 17.87
C TRP A 10 -57.19 21.58 16.74
N PRO A 11 -57.11 22.49 15.75
CA PRO A 11 -57.96 22.44 14.55
C PRO A 11 -57.75 21.13 13.77
N GLN A 12 -58.81 20.55 13.20
CA GLN A 12 -58.68 19.31 12.43
C GLN A 12 -57.82 19.47 11.17
N ASP A 13 -57.70 20.68 10.65
CA ASP A 13 -56.90 21.06 9.48
C ASP A 13 -55.44 21.39 9.82
N SER A 14 -55.01 21.20 11.07
CA SER A 14 -53.61 21.40 11.49
C SER A 14 -52.69 20.23 11.16
N HIS A 15 -53.21 19.02 10.94
CA HIS A 15 -52.41 17.85 10.55
C HIS A 15 -51.82 18.06 9.16
N MET A 16 -50.49 18.07 9.05
CA MET A 16 -49.78 18.35 7.80
C MET A 16 -49.42 17.05 7.08
N SER A 17 -48.77 16.12 7.78
CA SER A 17 -48.34 14.82 7.24
C SER A 17 -47.95 13.85 8.36
N THR A 18 -47.83 12.57 8.00
CA THR A 18 -47.36 11.48 8.86
C THR A 18 -46.16 10.84 8.20
N ASP A 19 -45.04 10.68 8.92
CA ASP A 19 -43.87 9.95 8.42
C ASP A 19 -43.25 9.07 9.52
N ASN A 20 -42.95 7.82 9.19
CA ASN A 20 -42.44 6.78 10.12
C ASN A 20 -43.13 6.71 11.50
N GLY A 21 -44.43 6.99 11.54
CA GLY A 21 -45.25 6.92 12.76
C GLY A 21 -45.28 8.21 13.58
N LEU A 22 -44.60 9.27 13.15
CA LEU A 22 -44.66 10.61 13.71
C LEU A 22 -45.65 11.49 12.92
N ASP A 23 -46.63 12.04 13.61
CA ASP A 23 -47.62 12.98 13.07
C ASP A 23 -47.17 14.43 13.31
N PHE A 24 -47.02 15.22 12.25
CA PHE A 24 -46.67 16.64 12.31
C PHE A 24 -47.90 17.53 12.13
N HIS A 25 -48.16 18.37 13.12
CA HIS A 25 -49.22 19.37 13.12
C HIS A 25 -48.66 20.78 13.09
N MET A 26 -49.26 21.67 12.30
CA MET A 26 -48.91 23.08 12.24
C MET A 26 -50.16 23.96 12.11
N THR A 27 -50.18 25.09 12.83
CA THR A 27 -51.19 26.13 12.65
C THR A 27 -50.67 27.47 13.18
N TRP A 28 -51.35 28.58 12.90
CA TRP A 28 -50.93 29.90 13.37
C TRP A 28 -52.10 30.86 13.60
N ASN A 29 -51.84 31.92 14.37
CA ASN A 29 -52.75 33.04 14.54
C ASN A 29 -52.01 34.37 14.37
N GLU A 30 -52.66 35.49 14.75
CA GLU A 30 -52.09 36.84 14.62
C GLU A 30 -50.78 37.06 15.39
N THR A 31 -50.50 36.27 16.44
CA THR A 31 -49.37 36.51 17.36
C THR A 31 -48.40 35.33 17.47
N HIS A 32 -48.80 34.11 17.16
CA HIS A 32 -47.97 32.91 17.32
C HIS A 32 -48.12 31.93 16.14
N LEU A 33 -47.03 31.20 15.91
CA LEU A 33 -46.95 29.95 15.16
C LEU A 33 -46.98 28.77 16.16
N PHE A 34 -47.70 27.70 15.85
CA PHE A 34 -47.87 26.52 16.71
C PHE A 34 -47.47 25.25 15.97
N PHE A 35 -46.74 24.36 16.67
CA PHE A 35 -46.38 23.01 16.23
C PHE A 35 -46.89 21.96 17.20
N GLY A 36 -47.39 20.85 16.67
CA GLY A 36 -47.79 19.68 17.42
C GLY A 36 -47.10 18.45 16.84
N LEU A 37 -46.60 17.57 17.69
CA LEU A 37 -45.97 16.31 17.31
C LEU A 37 -46.66 15.20 18.09
N GLU A 38 -47.10 14.14 17.43
CA GLU A 38 -47.70 12.95 18.06
C GLU A 38 -46.97 11.69 17.59
N GLY A 39 -46.53 10.85 18.52
CA GLY A 39 -45.89 9.56 18.21
C GLY A 39 -44.41 9.46 18.56
N THR A 40 -43.84 10.39 19.34
CA THR A 40 -42.46 10.28 19.85
C THR A 40 -42.28 10.83 21.28
N GLU A 41 -41.40 10.18 22.05
CA GLU A 41 -41.13 10.45 23.46
C GLU A 41 -39.73 11.05 23.63
N PHE A 42 -39.63 12.38 23.58
CA PHE A 42 -38.34 13.08 23.57
C PHE A 42 -37.51 12.95 24.85
N SER A 43 -38.08 12.58 26.00
CA SER A 43 -37.36 12.55 27.30
C SER A 43 -36.87 11.16 27.80
N SER A 44 -36.65 10.18 26.91
CA SER A 44 -36.26 8.80 27.29
C SER A 44 -34.79 8.69 27.73
N GLN A 45 -34.44 7.85 28.72
CA GLN A 45 -33.09 7.81 29.35
C GLN A 45 -32.22 6.61 28.93
N TRP A 46 -32.76 5.59 28.24
CA TRP A 46 -32.00 4.38 27.82
C TRP A 46 -31.94 4.19 26.30
N GLY A 47 -31.53 5.22 25.57
CA GLY A 47 -31.09 5.09 24.17
C GLY A 47 -32.22 5.04 23.14
N GLY A 48 -33.40 5.59 23.46
CA GLY A 48 -34.49 5.82 22.51
C GLY A 48 -34.91 7.29 22.39
N GLY A 49 -34.15 8.22 22.98
CA GLY A 49 -34.42 9.64 22.81
C GLY A 49 -34.27 10.03 21.34
N SER A 50 -35.13 10.94 20.90
CA SER A 50 -35.07 11.54 19.57
C SER A 50 -34.90 13.04 19.77
N ASP A 51 -34.17 13.68 18.88
CA ASP A 51 -34.18 15.13 18.78
C ASP A 51 -35.14 15.52 17.66
N PHE A 52 -35.78 16.69 17.79
CA PHE A 52 -36.59 17.24 16.72
C PHE A 52 -36.15 18.66 16.37
N PHE A 53 -36.02 18.90 15.08
CA PHE A 53 -35.56 20.16 14.55
C PHE A 53 -36.60 20.76 13.61
N ILE A 54 -36.77 22.09 13.66
CA ILE A 54 -37.54 22.84 12.67
C ILE A 54 -36.75 24.06 12.23
N TYR A 55 -36.51 24.18 10.94
CA TYR A 55 -35.81 25.32 10.34
C TYR A 55 -36.79 26.24 9.66
N PHE A 56 -36.50 27.53 9.75
CA PHE A 56 -37.30 28.59 9.17
C PHE A 56 -36.44 29.48 8.30
N ASN A 57 -36.97 29.84 7.14
CA ASN A 57 -36.51 31.00 6.39
C ASN A 57 -37.57 32.10 6.45
N THR A 58 -37.18 33.22 7.05
CA THR A 58 -38.03 34.40 7.24
C THR A 58 -37.55 35.60 6.41
N THR A 59 -36.36 35.53 5.84
CA THR A 59 -35.70 36.62 5.11
C THR A 59 -35.02 36.13 3.82
N THR A 60 -33.90 36.73 3.41
CA THR A 60 -33.10 36.33 2.23
C THR A 60 -31.65 36.05 2.62
N GLY A 61 -31.39 35.81 3.90
CA GLY A 61 -30.11 35.38 4.43
C GLY A 61 -30.35 34.24 5.42
N GLY A 62 -29.30 33.51 5.78
CA GLY A 62 -29.42 32.32 6.60
C GLY A 62 -28.29 31.34 6.29
N SER A 63 -28.46 30.10 6.75
CA SER A 63 -27.57 28.99 6.46
C SER A 63 -28.35 27.88 5.75
N PRO A 64 -27.84 27.33 4.63
CA PRO A 64 -28.35 26.09 4.03
C PRO A 64 -27.84 24.84 4.77
N VAL A 65 -27.05 25.02 5.83
CA VAL A 65 -26.57 23.95 6.72
C VAL A 65 -27.31 24.03 8.05
N ALA A 66 -27.86 22.91 8.48
CA ALA A 66 -28.52 22.75 9.76
C ALA A 66 -27.55 22.97 10.95
N ASN A 67 -28.06 23.45 12.07
CA ASN A 67 -27.46 23.27 13.38
C ASN A 67 -27.57 21.79 13.80
N ALA A 68 -26.47 21.14 14.17
CA ALA A 68 -26.50 19.72 14.48
C ALA A 68 -25.97 19.38 15.87
N PHE A 69 -26.62 18.39 16.49
CA PHE A 69 -26.02 17.51 17.49
C PHE A 69 -25.47 16.29 16.74
N GLY A 70 -24.18 16.32 16.41
CA GLY A 70 -23.55 15.33 15.52
C GLY A 70 -23.47 15.83 14.08
N THR A 71 -23.92 15.02 13.13
CA THR A 71 -23.80 15.28 11.67
C THR A 71 -24.78 16.34 11.16
N SER A 72 -24.26 17.29 10.38
CA SER A 72 -25.05 18.38 9.79
C SER A 72 -25.86 17.94 8.57
N GLN A 73 -27.06 18.51 8.44
CA GLN A 73 -28.02 18.21 7.37
C GLN A 73 -28.06 19.39 6.37
N THR A 74 -28.24 19.11 5.08
CA THR A 74 -28.39 20.15 4.05
C THR A 74 -29.86 20.54 3.90
N LEU A 75 -30.16 21.83 3.98
CA LEU A 75 -31.50 22.41 3.96
C LEU A 75 -31.93 22.84 2.54
N PRO A 76 -33.25 22.84 2.24
CA PRO A 76 -33.79 23.23 0.94
C PRO A 76 -33.97 24.76 0.78
N PHE A 77 -33.38 25.53 1.69
CA PHE A 77 -33.36 27.00 1.69
C PHE A 77 -32.35 27.49 2.73
N ASP A 78 -31.96 28.77 2.64
CA ASP A 78 -31.15 29.43 3.66
C ASP A 78 -31.99 29.74 4.90
N ALA A 79 -31.84 28.96 5.97
CA ALA A 79 -32.59 29.15 7.21
C ALA A 79 -31.95 30.22 8.10
N ASP A 80 -32.74 31.19 8.57
CA ASP A 80 -32.29 32.21 9.53
C ASP A 80 -32.68 31.90 10.98
N PHE A 81 -33.55 30.90 11.19
CA PHE A 81 -33.93 30.41 12.52
C PHE A 81 -34.03 28.88 12.58
N CYS A 82 -33.72 28.32 13.76
CA CYS A 82 -33.85 26.90 14.07
C CYS A 82 -34.51 26.72 15.44
N LEU A 83 -35.60 25.95 15.49
CA LEU A 83 -36.14 25.39 16.73
C LEU A 83 -35.51 24.01 16.96
N GLN A 84 -34.92 23.82 18.11
CA GLN A 84 -34.35 22.55 18.55
C GLN A 84 -35.08 22.05 19.79
N VAL A 85 -35.50 20.79 19.77
CA VAL A 85 -36.22 20.11 20.86
C VAL A 85 -35.50 18.81 21.16
N GLU A 86 -34.80 18.76 22.29
CA GLU A 86 -34.16 17.53 22.77
C GLU A 86 -35.08 16.85 23.78
N ASP A 87 -35.50 17.58 24.83
CA ASP A 87 -36.42 17.05 25.82
C ASP A 87 -37.18 18.18 26.58
N SER A 88 -37.90 17.79 27.64
CA SER A 88 -38.61 18.73 28.51
C SER A 88 -37.72 19.73 29.26
N THR A 89 -36.41 19.48 29.31
CA THR A 89 -35.39 20.28 29.98
C THR A 89 -34.52 21.10 29.02
N TYR A 90 -34.41 20.70 27.76
CA TYR A 90 -33.67 21.40 26.72
C TYR A 90 -34.47 21.53 25.42
N HIS A 91 -34.96 22.76 25.17
CA HIS A 91 -35.52 23.19 23.89
C HIS A 91 -35.20 24.68 23.70
N THR A 92 -34.71 25.06 22.53
CA THR A 92 -34.23 26.42 22.26
C THR A 92 -34.61 26.90 20.86
N LEU A 93 -34.72 28.22 20.70
CA LEU A 93 -34.82 28.87 19.40
C LEU A 93 -33.51 29.58 19.13
N GLN A 94 -32.92 29.31 17.98
CA GLN A 94 -31.65 29.88 17.54
C GLN A 94 -31.81 30.70 16.27
N THR A 95 -30.88 31.63 16.05
CA THR A 95 -30.74 32.42 14.84
C THR A 95 -29.32 32.32 14.31
N PHE A 96 -29.19 32.28 12.99
CA PHE A 96 -27.90 32.27 12.32
C PHE A 96 -27.32 33.68 12.23
N ASP A 97 -26.13 33.91 12.79
CA ASP A 97 -25.53 35.25 12.85
C ASP A 97 -24.70 35.62 11.61
N GLY A 98 -24.64 34.72 10.63
CA GLY A 98 -23.79 34.79 9.44
C GLY A 98 -22.55 33.89 9.51
N SER A 99 -22.25 33.34 10.69
CA SER A 99 -21.13 32.41 10.90
C SER A 99 -21.54 31.14 11.65
N GLN A 100 -22.38 31.27 12.68
CA GLN A 100 -22.80 30.16 13.54
C GLN A 100 -24.23 30.34 14.04
N TRP A 101 -24.82 29.25 14.53
CA TRP A 101 -26.12 29.26 15.19
C TRP A 101 -26.00 29.78 16.62
N THR A 102 -26.84 30.73 17.00
CA THR A 102 -26.80 31.38 18.33
C THR A 102 -28.20 31.49 18.94
N ASP A 103 -28.32 31.32 20.26
CA ASP A 103 -29.61 31.38 20.95
C ASP A 103 -30.30 32.75 20.85
N VAL A 104 -31.60 32.73 20.56
CA VAL A 104 -32.46 33.92 20.50
C VAL A 104 -32.85 34.36 21.92
N GLY A 105 -32.03 35.25 22.49
CA GLY A 105 -32.40 36.05 23.67
C GLY A 105 -31.82 35.56 25.00
N THR A 106 -31.20 36.47 25.75
CA THR A 106 -30.79 36.25 27.15
C THR A 106 -31.83 36.83 28.11
N ARG A 107 -32.32 36.03 29.07
CA ARG A 107 -33.12 36.53 30.18
C ARG A 107 -32.38 36.31 31.50
N ASN A 108 -31.99 37.42 32.16
CA ASN A 108 -31.32 37.41 33.47
C ASN A 108 -29.96 36.69 33.57
N GLY A 109 -29.25 36.49 32.45
CA GLY A 109 -27.91 35.90 32.44
C GLY A 109 -27.87 34.37 32.48
N GLU A 110 -29.02 33.71 32.31
CA GLU A 110 -29.11 32.30 31.93
C GLU A 110 -29.18 32.23 30.39
N SER A 111 -28.31 31.42 29.78
CA SER A 111 -28.45 30.94 28.40
C SER A 111 -29.64 29.97 28.32
N ASN A 112 -30.27 29.80 27.15
CA ASN A 112 -31.37 28.85 26.89
C ASN A 112 -32.78 29.31 27.37
N THR A 113 -33.32 30.44 26.89
CA THR A 113 -34.74 30.77 27.14
C THR A 113 -35.58 30.75 25.86
N PHE A 114 -36.28 29.65 25.62
CA PHE A 114 -37.27 29.53 24.54
C PHE A 114 -38.35 30.65 24.65
N PRO A 115 -38.65 31.40 23.57
CA PRO A 115 -39.51 32.59 23.64
C PRO A 115 -41.03 32.30 23.55
N GLY A 116 -41.48 31.10 23.90
CA GLY A 116 -42.90 30.70 23.84
C GLY A 116 -43.38 29.74 24.94
N GLU A 117 -44.58 29.20 24.79
CA GLU A 117 -45.13 28.14 25.65
C GLU A 117 -44.93 26.77 24.98
N SER A 118 -44.60 25.74 25.78
CA SER A 118 -44.35 24.38 25.32
C SER A 118 -44.85 23.33 26.32
N TYR A 119 -45.24 22.18 25.80
CA TYR A 119 -45.37 20.90 26.50
C TYR A 119 -44.59 19.89 25.67
N ILE A 120 -43.55 19.26 26.22
CA ILE A 120 -42.73 18.29 25.49
C ILE A 120 -43.09 16.89 25.97
N GLY A 121 -43.26 15.97 25.02
CA GLY A 121 -43.53 14.57 25.26
C GLY A 121 -42.47 13.94 26.15
N TRP A 122 -42.89 13.02 27.02
CA TRP A 122 -42.02 12.43 28.05
C TRP A 122 -42.36 10.97 28.32
N TYR A 123 -41.38 10.23 28.82
CA TYR A 123 -41.54 8.85 29.29
C TYR A 123 -40.85 8.66 30.64
N ASP A 124 -41.56 8.10 31.63
CA ASP A 124 -41.01 7.68 32.92
C ASP A 124 -40.89 6.15 32.95
N GLU A 125 -39.68 5.69 32.67
CA GLU A 125 -39.33 4.27 32.63
C GLU A 125 -39.50 3.57 33.99
N ASN A 126 -39.42 4.29 35.11
CA ASN A 126 -39.58 3.70 36.44
C ASN A 126 -40.99 3.17 36.66
N ASN A 127 -41.96 3.68 35.91
CA ASN A 127 -43.37 3.34 36.06
C ASN A 127 -44.08 2.99 34.74
N GLY A 128 -43.40 3.10 33.59
CA GLY A 128 -43.90 2.79 32.25
C GLY A 128 -45.03 3.71 31.79
N GLN A 129 -45.09 4.95 32.30
CA GLN A 129 -46.03 5.97 31.86
C GLN A 129 -45.31 6.98 30.97
N GLY A 130 -45.97 7.42 29.90
CA GLY A 130 -45.50 8.49 29.06
C GLY A 130 -46.64 9.24 28.38
N ASN A 131 -46.27 10.33 27.73
CA ASN A 131 -47.08 11.07 26.79
C ASN A 131 -46.19 11.39 25.57
N ASP A 132 -46.54 10.87 24.41
CA ASP A 132 -45.83 11.00 23.14
C ASP A 132 -46.28 12.21 22.31
N ILE A 133 -47.05 13.11 22.94
CA ILE A 133 -47.53 14.35 22.34
C ILE A 133 -46.70 15.54 22.83
N SER A 134 -46.17 16.31 21.89
CA SER A 134 -45.53 17.59 22.13
C SER A 134 -46.31 18.73 21.48
N GLU A 135 -46.40 19.87 22.17
CA GLU A 135 -47.07 21.08 21.72
C GLU A 135 -46.14 22.27 21.94
N ILE A 136 -45.88 23.08 20.92
CA ILE A 136 -44.88 24.15 20.97
C ILE A 136 -45.46 25.41 20.31
N SER A 137 -45.20 26.58 20.89
CA SER A 137 -45.53 27.87 20.27
C SER A 137 -44.33 28.79 20.15
N ILE A 138 -44.26 29.51 19.04
CA ILE A 138 -43.26 30.56 18.79
C ILE A 138 -44.00 31.87 18.55
N ASN A 139 -43.65 32.92 19.29
CA ASN A 139 -44.15 34.27 19.02
C ASN A 139 -43.55 34.78 17.71
N TRP A 140 -44.37 35.33 16.83
CA TRP A 140 -43.91 35.91 15.57
C TRP A 140 -42.83 36.98 15.73
N GLU A 141 -42.82 37.73 16.85
CA GLU A 141 -41.77 38.71 17.18
C GLU A 141 -40.38 38.05 17.31
N ALA A 142 -40.32 36.82 17.81
CA ALA A 142 -39.07 36.07 17.96
C ALA A 142 -38.46 35.63 16.62
N LEU A 143 -39.28 35.57 15.57
CA LEU A 143 -38.88 35.26 14.19
C LEU A 143 -38.74 36.53 13.32
N ASN A 144 -38.64 37.72 13.92
CA ASN A 144 -38.60 39.03 13.23
C ASN A 144 -39.90 39.43 12.49
N GLU A 145 -41.06 38.99 12.98
CA GLU A 145 -42.40 39.33 12.45
C GLU A 145 -42.58 39.13 10.91
N PRO A 146 -42.24 37.97 10.33
CA PRO A 146 -42.17 37.83 8.87
C PRO A 146 -43.55 37.74 8.21
N THR A 147 -43.70 38.29 7.01
CA THR A 147 -44.97 38.14 6.27
C THR A 147 -45.10 36.76 5.62
N SER A 148 -44.00 36.27 5.06
CA SER A 148 -43.87 34.93 4.47
C SER A 148 -42.85 34.12 5.26
N ILE A 149 -43.04 32.81 5.36
CA ILE A 149 -42.12 31.91 6.05
C ILE A 149 -42.05 30.58 5.30
N GLU A 150 -40.86 30.02 5.18
CA GLU A 150 -40.61 28.67 4.68
C GLU A 150 -40.20 27.79 5.87
N LEU A 151 -40.63 26.52 5.87
CA LEU A 151 -40.24 25.58 6.94
C LEU A 151 -39.97 24.16 6.45
N ILE A 152 -39.09 23.50 7.19
CA ILE A 152 -38.80 22.07 7.16
C ILE A 152 -38.58 21.60 8.60
N GLY A 153 -38.93 20.35 8.91
CA GLY A 153 -38.55 19.75 10.18
C GLY A 153 -38.29 18.25 10.07
N TRP A 154 -37.59 17.68 11.04
CA TRP A 154 -37.29 16.24 11.08
C TRP A 154 -37.00 15.75 12.49
N GLY A 155 -37.20 14.45 12.68
CA GLY A 155 -36.77 13.68 13.84
C GLY A 155 -35.44 12.99 13.57
N GLN A 156 -34.54 13.07 14.54
CA GLN A 156 -33.22 12.47 14.51
C GLN A 156 -33.01 11.56 15.72
N HIS A 157 -32.25 10.47 15.57
CA HIS A 157 -31.82 9.68 16.72
C HIS A 157 -30.82 10.46 17.57
N GLN A 158 -31.03 10.43 18.89
CA GLN A 158 -30.21 11.18 19.83
C GLN A 158 -28.76 10.67 19.79
N ASN A 159 -27.81 11.59 19.56
CA ASN A 159 -26.35 11.39 19.44
C ASN A 159 -25.81 10.80 18.14
N ASP A 160 -26.65 10.27 17.23
CA ASP A 160 -26.17 9.53 16.05
C ASP A 160 -26.32 10.29 14.72
N GLY A 161 -26.97 11.46 14.68
CA GLY A 161 -27.13 12.21 13.41
C GLY A 161 -28.17 11.61 12.45
N HIS A 162 -28.68 10.41 12.70
CA HIS A 162 -29.55 9.66 11.80
C HIS A 162 -30.98 10.20 11.78
N VAL A 163 -31.43 10.67 10.62
CA VAL A 163 -32.80 11.14 10.40
C VAL A 163 -33.73 9.94 10.20
N TRP A 164 -34.70 9.76 11.10
CA TRP A 164 -35.67 8.66 11.05
C TRP A 164 -37.07 9.10 10.60
N SER A 165 -37.35 10.40 10.55
CA SER A 165 -38.61 10.95 10.05
C SER A 165 -38.41 12.38 9.57
N SER A 166 -38.98 12.76 8.43
CA SER A 166 -38.82 14.12 7.88
C SER A 166 -40.13 14.74 7.38
N PHE A 167 -40.19 16.07 7.42
CA PHE A 167 -41.38 16.86 7.13
C PHE A 167 -41.03 18.08 6.27
N PRO A 168 -41.50 18.17 5.02
CA PRO A 168 -42.43 17.26 4.35
C PRO A 168 -41.88 15.84 4.11
N SER A 169 -42.78 14.83 4.09
CA SER A 169 -42.44 13.40 3.94
C SER A 169 -41.82 13.02 2.58
N GLU A 170 -41.76 13.96 1.64
CA GLU A 170 -41.03 13.81 0.38
C GLU A 170 -39.51 13.90 0.54
N ASN A 171 -39.02 14.39 1.68
CA ASN A 171 -37.61 14.42 2.03
C ASN A 171 -37.11 13.02 2.47
N PRO A 172 -35.82 12.74 2.30
CA PRO A 172 -35.24 11.48 2.78
C PRO A 172 -35.22 11.40 4.31
N ALA A 173 -35.36 10.17 4.81
CA ALA A 173 -35.20 9.78 6.21
C ALA A 173 -34.66 8.34 6.22
N GLN A 174 -33.42 8.19 5.75
CA GLN A 174 -32.81 6.91 5.43
C GLN A 174 -32.01 6.31 6.59
N GLU A 175 -31.96 7.00 7.74
CA GLU A 175 -31.15 6.63 8.91
C GLU A 175 -29.65 6.47 8.60
N ASN A 176 -29.15 7.10 7.53
CA ASN A 176 -27.77 6.93 7.05
C ASN A 176 -26.82 8.07 7.43
N GLY A 177 -27.32 9.17 8.03
CA GLY A 177 -26.51 10.31 8.45
C GLY A 177 -26.93 11.63 7.80
N GLY A 178 -25.96 12.41 7.31
CA GLY A 178 -26.16 13.76 6.75
C GLY A 178 -27.00 13.78 5.47
N GLU A 179 -28.32 13.92 5.63
CA GLU A 179 -29.34 14.03 4.59
C GLU A 179 -29.26 15.34 3.81
N THR A 180 -29.66 15.26 2.53
CA THR A 180 -29.93 16.43 1.70
C THR A 180 -31.42 16.60 1.50
N PHE A 181 -31.97 17.63 2.12
CA PHE A 181 -33.39 17.96 2.00
C PHE A 181 -33.65 18.86 0.79
N THR A 182 -34.75 18.59 0.10
CA THR A 182 -35.15 19.31 -1.12
C THR A 182 -36.58 19.85 -1.05
N HIS A 183 -37.38 19.43 -0.06
CA HIS A 183 -38.79 19.81 0.06
C HIS A 183 -39.06 20.64 1.31
N PHE A 184 -39.97 21.60 1.20
CA PHE A 184 -40.38 22.46 2.32
C PHE A 184 -41.82 22.98 2.16
N TRP A 185 -42.41 23.47 3.25
CA TRP A 185 -43.68 24.21 3.18
C TRP A 185 -43.43 25.71 3.16
N ARG A 186 -44.27 26.45 2.42
CA ARG A 186 -44.20 27.91 2.32
C ARG A 186 -45.54 28.55 2.66
N ILE A 187 -45.55 29.42 3.66
CA ILE A 187 -46.65 30.34 3.94
C ILE A 187 -46.35 31.65 3.19
N GLU A 188 -47.14 31.96 2.16
CA GLU A 188 -46.92 33.15 1.32
C GLU A 188 -47.27 34.48 2.01
N ASP A 189 -48.35 34.49 2.80
CA ASP A 189 -48.75 35.62 3.62
C ASP A 189 -49.54 35.10 4.83
N ARG A 190 -48.93 35.14 6.02
CA ARG A 190 -49.55 34.64 7.25
C ARG A 190 -50.86 35.36 7.62
N ASN A 191 -51.11 36.55 7.07
CA ASN A 191 -52.32 37.33 7.32
C ASN A 191 -53.51 36.88 6.45
N VAL A 192 -53.29 35.97 5.51
CA VAL A 192 -54.34 35.35 4.70
C VAL A 192 -54.80 34.06 5.38
N SER A 193 -56.09 34.01 5.72
CA SER A 193 -56.70 32.81 6.30
C SER A 193 -56.74 31.69 5.26
N ILE A 194 -55.94 30.65 5.49
CA ILE A 194 -55.92 29.39 4.73
C ILE A 194 -55.96 28.22 5.72
N GLU A 195 -56.39 27.06 5.26
CA GLU A 195 -56.31 25.82 6.04
C GLU A 195 -54.85 25.32 5.98
N PRO A 196 -54.13 25.10 7.10
CA PRO A 196 -52.71 24.70 7.08
C PRO A 196 -52.45 23.43 6.26
N SER A 197 -53.28 22.40 6.42
CA SER A 197 -53.25 21.15 5.64
C SER A 197 -53.45 21.32 4.13
N SER A 198 -53.78 22.52 3.64
CA SER A 198 -53.87 22.82 2.20
C SER A 198 -52.55 23.30 1.57
N LEU A 199 -51.50 23.52 2.38
CA LEU A 199 -50.17 23.82 1.89
C LEU A 199 -49.59 22.62 1.14
N ILE A 200 -49.08 22.85 -0.07
CA ILE A 200 -48.44 21.82 -0.88
C ILE A 200 -46.93 21.96 -0.69
N PRO A 201 -46.20 20.89 -0.34
CA PRO A 201 -44.74 20.86 -0.34
C PRO A 201 -44.19 21.46 -1.63
N GLN A 202 -43.31 22.45 -1.49
CA GLN A 202 -42.52 22.99 -2.59
C GLN A 202 -41.23 22.19 -2.66
N GLN A 203 -40.74 21.97 -3.88
CA GLN A 203 -39.43 21.36 -4.11
C GLN A 203 -38.46 22.45 -4.56
N GLN A 204 -37.30 22.53 -3.93
CA GLN A 204 -36.16 23.26 -4.46
C GLN A 204 -35.59 22.44 -5.62
N VAL A 205 -35.67 22.99 -6.84
CA VAL A 205 -35.27 22.29 -8.07
C VAL A 205 -33.75 22.27 -8.24
N GLU A 206 -33.06 23.24 -7.65
CA GLU A 206 -31.61 23.33 -7.59
C GLU A 206 -31.19 23.20 -6.12
N PRO A 207 -30.09 22.51 -5.78
CA PRO A 207 -29.54 22.51 -4.43
C PRO A 207 -29.37 23.95 -3.93
N ALA A 208 -29.47 24.18 -2.61
CA ALA A 208 -28.97 25.42 -2.05
C ALA A 208 -27.52 25.61 -2.54
N GLY A 209 -27.20 26.77 -3.12
CA GLY A 209 -25.87 27.01 -3.67
C GLY A 209 -24.79 26.82 -2.61
N LYS A 210 -23.56 26.57 -3.05
CA LYS A 210 -22.41 26.50 -2.13
C LYS A 210 -22.32 27.82 -1.33
N LEU A 211 -21.97 27.71 -0.05
CA LEU A 211 -21.72 28.87 0.81
C LEU A 211 -20.63 29.76 0.19
N ASP A 212 -20.78 31.08 0.29
CA ASP A 212 -19.70 32.02 -0.07
C ASP A 212 -18.41 31.73 0.72
N THR A 213 -18.53 31.09 1.88
CA THR A 213 -17.44 30.64 2.77
C THR A 213 -17.23 29.13 2.72
N ALA A 214 -17.59 28.46 1.61
CA ALA A 214 -17.28 27.05 1.43
C ALA A 214 -15.76 26.83 1.38
N LEU A 215 -15.27 25.78 2.02
CA LEU A 215 -13.86 25.38 1.96
C LEU A 215 -13.60 24.73 0.61
N ASN A 216 -12.53 25.14 -0.07
CA ASN A 216 -12.12 24.51 -1.31
C ASN A 216 -11.42 23.17 -1.00
N LEU A 217 -11.77 22.14 -1.74
CA LEU A 217 -11.22 20.79 -1.61
C LEU A 217 -10.59 20.36 -2.94
N ALA A 218 -9.29 20.11 -2.94
CA ALA A 218 -8.60 19.44 -4.05
C ALA A 218 -8.49 17.95 -3.76
N ILE A 219 -9.06 17.11 -4.62
CA ILE A 219 -8.90 15.65 -4.59
C ILE A 219 -7.95 15.28 -5.72
N ILE A 220 -6.87 14.56 -5.41
CA ILE A 220 -5.81 14.21 -6.36
C ILE A 220 -5.58 12.70 -6.31
N PHE A 221 -5.83 12.02 -7.43
CA PHE A 221 -5.54 10.60 -7.60
C PHE A 221 -4.28 10.42 -8.42
N HIS A 222 -3.33 9.64 -7.90
CA HIS A 222 -2.10 9.27 -8.59
C HIS A 222 -2.23 7.93 -9.30
N GLN A 223 -2.47 7.95 -10.61
CA GLN A 223 -2.58 6.73 -11.42
C GLN A 223 -1.18 6.30 -11.88
N HIS A 224 -0.62 5.32 -11.19
CA HIS A 224 0.75 4.86 -11.39
C HIS A 224 0.82 3.36 -11.59
N GLN A 225 1.70 2.97 -12.51
CA GLN A 225 2.13 1.60 -12.66
C GLN A 225 3.63 1.60 -12.96
N PRO A 226 4.41 0.80 -12.22
CA PRO A 226 5.81 0.55 -12.51
C PRO A 226 6.08 0.14 -13.95
N TYR A 227 7.34 0.26 -14.39
CA TYR A 227 7.73 -0.13 -15.74
C TYR A 227 7.98 -1.65 -15.86
N TYR A 228 6.99 -2.40 -16.36
CA TYR A 228 7.02 -3.86 -16.40
C TYR A 228 7.68 -4.46 -17.64
N LYS A 229 8.08 -3.65 -18.62
CA LYS A 229 8.57 -4.15 -19.91
C LYS A 229 10.01 -4.59 -19.84
N ASN A 230 10.26 -5.88 -20.06
CA ASN A 230 11.59 -6.40 -20.29
C ASN A 230 12.11 -5.94 -21.66
N LYS A 231 13.05 -4.98 -21.68
CA LYS A 231 13.62 -4.43 -22.92
C LYS A 231 14.47 -5.43 -23.72
N LEU A 232 14.87 -6.57 -23.14
CA LEU A 232 15.60 -7.63 -23.85
C LEU A 232 14.68 -8.59 -24.61
N THR A 233 13.53 -8.95 -24.02
CA THR A 233 12.54 -9.85 -24.64
C THR A 233 11.45 -9.10 -25.41
N ASN A 234 11.25 -7.82 -25.09
CA ASN A 234 10.17 -6.97 -25.57
C ASN A 234 8.78 -7.54 -25.20
N THR A 235 8.65 -8.03 -23.96
CA THR A 235 7.40 -8.50 -23.34
C THR A 235 7.25 -7.87 -21.95
N PHE A 236 6.03 -7.76 -21.45
CA PHE A 236 5.76 -7.35 -20.07
C PHE A 236 5.89 -8.56 -19.13
N GLU A 237 6.64 -8.40 -18.03
CA GLU A 237 6.80 -9.47 -17.04
C GLU A 237 5.59 -9.58 -16.10
N MET A 238 4.88 -8.46 -15.89
CA MET A 238 3.70 -8.39 -15.04
C MET A 238 2.54 -7.70 -15.78
N PRO A 239 1.28 -8.12 -15.55
CA PRO A 239 0.14 -7.71 -16.37
C PRO A 239 -0.59 -6.47 -15.85
N TRP A 240 -0.12 -5.82 -14.78
CA TRP A 240 -0.93 -4.92 -13.95
C TRP A 240 -1.51 -3.72 -14.70
N VAL A 241 -0.77 -3.11 -15.62
CA VAL A 241 -1.31 -2.05 -16.51
C VAL A 241 -2.55 -2.53 -17.27
N ARG A 242 -2.52 -3.75 -17.84
CA ARG A 242 -3.63 -4.32 -18.60
C ARG A 242 -4.76 -4.79 -17.69
N VAL A 243 -4.43 -5.41 -16.55
CA VAL A 243 -5.40 -5.89 -15.56
C VAL A 243 -6.25 -4.74 -15.06
N HIS A 244 -5.64 -3.59 -14.76
CA HIS A 244 -6.35 -2.45 -14.19
C HIS A 244 -7.00 -1.52 -15.23
N ALA A 245 -6.55 -1.57 -16.48
CA ALA A 245 -7.02 -0.69 -17.55
C ALA A 245 -8.53 -0.70 -17.76
N MET A 246 -9.16 -1.88 -17.78
CA MET A 246 -10.57 -2.02 -18.14
C MET A 246 -11.51 -2.13 -16.94
N THR A 247 -10.99 -1.93 -15.73
CA THR A 247 -11.72 -1.88 -14.46
C THR A 247 -11.48 -0.53 -13.78
N GLU A 248 -10.39 -0.39 -13.02
CA GLU A 248 -10.08 0.76 -12.17
C GLU A 248 -9.95 2.04 -13.01
N TYR A 249 -9.18 1.98 -14.10
CA TYR A 249 -8.86 3.17 -14.89
C TYR A 249 -10.02 3.65 -15.78
N VAL A 250 -11.07 2.84 -15.97
CA VAL A 250 -12.33 3.29 -16.60
C VAL A 250 -13.40 3.64 -15.56
N ASP A 251 -13.45 2.95 -14.43
CA ASP A 251 -14.42 3.24 -13.35
C ASP A 251 -14.14 4.62 -12.73
N SER A 252 -12.87 4.97 -12.52
CA SER A 252 -12.52 6.25 -11.89
C SER A 252 -13.11 7.47 -12.64
N PRO A 253 -12.79 7.73 -13.93
CA PRO A 253 -13.44 8.81 -14.68
C PRO A 253 -14.90 8.49 -15.04
N GLY A 254 -15.25 7.20 -15.17
CA GLY A 254 -16.59 6.71 -15.48
C GLY A 254 -17.64 7.17 -14.48
N ILE A 255 -17.42 6.88 -13.20
CA ILE A 255 -18.30 7.25 -12.10
C ILE A 255 -18.32 8.77 -11.91
N LEU A 256 -17.15 9.41 -11.95
CA LEU A 256 -17.01 10.86 -11.81
C LEU A 256 -17.88 11.63 -12.82
N SER A 257 -17.94 11.17 -14.06
CA SER A 257 -18.71 11.83 -15.13
C SER A 257 -20.21 11.95 -14.83
N GLN A 258 -20.73 11.12 -13.92
CA GLN A 258 -22.13 11.16 -13.50
C GLN A 258 -22.42 12.27 -12.48
N TYR A 259 -21.38 12.91 -11.94
CA TYR A 259 -21.44 13.97 -10.93
C TYR A 259 -20.68 15.23 -11.40
N PRO A 260 -21.19 15.97 -12.40
CA PRO A 260 -20.48 17.08 -13.06
C PRO A 260 -20.08 18.24 -12.14
N ASP A 261 -20.74 18.38 -10.99
CA ASP A 261 -20.43 19.40 -9.97
C ASP A 261 -19.34 18.96 -8.97
N THR A 262 -18.84 17.73 -9.10
CA THR A 262 -17.67 17.22 -8.38
C THR A 262 -16.45 17.27 -9.28
N LYS A 263 -15.42 18.00 -8.85
CA LYS A 263 -14.14 18.14 -9.56
C LYS A 263 -13.02 17.39 -8.87
N VAL A 264 -12.13 16.78 -9.66
CA VAL A 264 -10.95 16.09 -9.16
C VAL A 264 -9.74 16.36 -10.06
N THR A 265 -8.56 16.00 -9.59
CA THR A 265 -7.32 16.02 -10.36
C THR A 265 -6.81 14.60 -10.53
N TYR A 266 -6.44 14.23 -11.75
CA TYR A 266 -5.75 12.96 -12.00
C TYR A 266 -4.30 13.24 -12.36
N ASN A 267 -3.39 12.54 -11.69
CA ASN A 267 -2.02 12.42 -12.14
C ASN A 267 -1.88 11.15 -12.95
N LEU A 268 -1.30 11.26 -14.16
CA LEU A 268 -1.03 10.12 -15.03
C LEU A 268 0.48 9.99 -15.22
N VAL A 269 1.05 8.88 -14.75
CA VAL A 269 2.50 8.65 -14.87
C VAL A 269 2.90 8.38 -16.33
N PRO A 270 3.94 9.03 -16.89
CA PRO A 270 4.35 8.80 -18.28
C PRO A 270 4.70 7.35 -18.59
N SER A 271 5.40 6.63 -17.70
CA SER A 271 5.67 5.20 -17.87
C SER A 271 4.39 4.34 -17.88
N PHE A 272 3.35 4.73 -17.15
CA PHE A 272 2.03 4.10 -17.23
C PHE A 272 1.37 4.36 -18.59
N ILE A 273 1.37 5.61 -19.05
CA ILE A 273 0.84 6.00 -20.38
C ILE A 273 1.54 5.22 -21.50
N GLU A 274 2.88 5.15 -21.48
CA GLU A 274 3.66 4.41 -22.48
C GLU A 274 3.19 2.95 -22.58
N GLN A 275 3.10 2.26 -21.44
CA GLN A 275 2.73 0.84 -21.41
C GLN A 275 1.28 0.61 -21.85
N LEU A 276 0.36 1.48 -21.43
CA LEU A 276 -1.04 1.43 -21.82
C LEU A 276 -1.20 1.56 -23.34
N VAL A 277 -0.50 2.53 -23.94
CA VAL A 277 -0.46 2.74 -25.40
C VAL A 277 0.16 1.53 -26.10
N GLU A 278 1.27 0.99 -25.59
CA GLU A 278 1.90 -0.18 -26.19
C GLU A 278 0.99 -1.42 -26.19
N TYR A 279 0.24 -1.67 -25.11
CA TYR A 279 -0.70 -2.78 -25.05
C TYR A 279 -1.73 -2.71 -26.19
N HIS A 280 -2.36 -1.56 -26.40
CA HIS A 280 -3.46 -1.45 -27.37
C HIS A 280 -2.99 -1.17 -28.81
N GLU A 281 -1.88 -0.46 -29.02
CA GLU A 281 -1.38 -0.13 -30.36
C GLU A 281 -0.45 -1.20 -30.94
N LEU A 282 0.41 -1.79 -30.12
CA LEU A 282 1.42 -2.76 -30.55
C LEU A 282 0.99 -4.20 -30.27
N GLY A 283 0.03 -4.42 -29.35
CA GLY A 283 -0.38 -5.76 -28.93
C GLY A 283 0.76 -6.51 -28.25
N THR A 284 1.61 -5.78 -27.52
CA THR A 284 2.75 -6.37 -26.78
C THR A 284 2.21 -7.39 -25.77
N TYR A 285 2.79 -8.58 -25.77
CA TYR A 285 2.39 -9.64 -24.84
C TYR A 285 2.96 -9.42 -23.44
N ASP A 286 2.16 -9.77 -22.44
CA ASP A 286 2.63 -10.21 -21.14
C ASP A 286 2.64 -11.75 -21.06
N VAL A 287 3.22 -12.29 -19.98
CA VAL A 287 3.32 -13.75 -19.77
C VAL A 287 1.97 -14.47 -19.81
N HIS A 288 0.89 -13.81 -19.41
CA HIS A 288 -0.44 -14.42 -19.36
C HIS A 288 -1.12 -14.39 -20.73
N THR A 289 -1.04 -13.27 -21.45
CA THR A 289 -1.61 -13.13 -22.79
C THR A 289 -0.85 -13.97 -23.82
N GLU A 290 0.46 -14.14 -23.65
CA GLU A 290 1.24 -15.14 -24.41
C GLU A 290 0.70 -16.54 -24.15
N PHE A 291 0.56 -16.95 -22.88
CA PHE A 291 0.05 -18.27 -22.51
C PHE A 291 -1.36 -18.51 -23.08
N ALA A 292 -2.26 -17.53 -22.93
CA ALA A 292 -3.64 -17.62 -23.39
C ALA A 292 -3.76 -17.72 -24.92
N SER A 293 -2.78 -17.16 -25.66
CA SER A 293 -2.72 -17.24 -27.13
C SER A 293 -2.30 -18.61 -27.69
N ARG A 294 -1.81 -19.51 -26.83
CA ARG A 294 -1.35 -20.85 -27.23
C ARG A 294 -2.53 -21.70 -27.72
N TYR A 295 -2.24 -22.71 -28.55
CA TYR A 295 -3.27 -23.58 -29.14
C TYR A 295 -3.90 -24.52 -28.09
N TRP A 296 -5.23 -24.52 -28.02
CA TRP A 296 -6.04 -25.40 -27.16
C TRP A 296 -6.59 -26.62 -27.93
N PRO A 297 -6.22 -27.86 -27.56
CA PRO A 297 -6.72 -29.06 -28.23
C PRO A 297 -8.20 -29.35 -27.96
N VAL A 298 -9.04 -29.30 -29.00
CA VAL A 298 -10.49 -29.56 -28.90
C VAL A 298 -10.93 -30.86 -29.59
N ASP A 299 -12.02 -31.46 -29.09
CA ASP A 299 -12.68 -32.61 -29.72
C ASP A 299 -13.61 -32.21 -30.89
N GLN A 300 -14.31 -33.18 -31.49
CA GLN A 300 -15.26 -32.91 -32.59
C GLN A 300 -16.49 -32.09 -32.17
N SER A 301 -16.72 -31.96 -30.86
CA SER A 301 -17.83 -31.25 -30.24
C SER A 301 -17.42 -29.83 -29.80
N GLY A 302 -16.13 -29.48 -29.91
CA GLY A 302 -15.57 -28.20 -29.45
C GLY A 302 -15.13 -28.18 -27.99
N VAL A 303 -15.15 -29.32 -27.29
CA VAL A 303 -14.74 -29.43 -25.87
C VAL A 303 -13.23 -29.57 -25.77
N VAL A 304 -12.60 -28.85 -24.85
CA VAL A 304 -11.16 -28.96 -24.61
C VAL A 304 -10.80 -30.34 -24.06
N THR A 305 -9.77 -30.95 -24.65
CA THR A 305 -9.34 -32.32 -24.33
C THR A 305 -7.98 -32.42 -23.64
N ASP A 306 -7.17 -31.37 -23.74
CA ASP A 306 -5.81 -31.31 -23.19
C ASP A 306 -5.41 -29.84 -22.97
N TYR A 307 -4.35 -29.60 -22.20
CA TYR A 307 -3.83 -28.24 -21.94
C TYR A 307 -3.09 -27.67 -23.17
N PRO A 308 -2.91 -26.33 -23.24
CA PRO A 308 -1.95 -25.74 -24.18
C PRO A 308 -0.53 -26.25 -23.89
N ASN A 309 0.38 -26.10 -24.87
CA ASN A 309 1.77 -26.51 -24.69
C ASN A 309 2.46 -25.67 -23.60
N ALA A 310 2.60 -26.25 -22.40
CA ALA A 310 3.19 -25.62 -21.23
C ALA A 310 3.83 -26.70 -20.33
N THR A 311 4.76 -26.28 -19.48
CA THR A 311 5.30 -27.10 -18.38
C THR A 311 4.29 -27.23 -17.24
N ASP A 312 4.45 -28.24 -16.39
CA ASP A 312 3.58 -28.41 -15.21
C ASP A 312 3.65 -27.16 -14.31
N LEU A 313 4.84 -26.60 -14.10
CA LEU A 313 5.01 -25.37 -13.31
C LEU A 313 4.25 -24.18 -13.91
N GLU A 314 4.33 -23.97 -15.22
CA GLU A 314 3.56 -22.91 -15.90
C GLU A 314 2.05 -23.10 -15.69
N LEU A 315 1.54 -24.33 -15.79
CA LEU A 315 0.11 -24.60 -15.59
C LEU A 315 -0.35 -24.29 -14.17
N HIS A 316 0.41 -24.75 -13.17
CA HIS A 316 0.11 -24.48 -11.76
C HIS A 316 0.20 -22.98 -11.44
N THR A 317 1.20 -22.30 -12.03
CA THR A 317 1.38 -20.85 -11.89
C THR A 317 0.18 -20.10 -12.47
N MET A 318 -0.21 -20.40 -13.70
CA MET A 318 -1.36 -19.75 -14.34
C MET A 318 -2.68 -20.05 -13.60
N GLN A 319 -2.88 -21.26 -13.07
CA GLN A 319 -4.04 -21.58 -12.25
C GLN A 319 -4.12 -20.69 -11.00
N PHE A 320 -3.00 -20.55 -10.28
CA PHE A 320 -2.93 -19.71 -9.08
C PHE A 320 -3.15 -18.22 -9.40
N GLN A 321 -2.43 -17.69 -10.39
CA GLN A 321 -2.48 -16.27 -10.76
C GLN A 321 -3.84 -15.85 -11.34
N SER A 322 -4.61 -16.79 -11.88
CA SER A 322 -5.97 -16.54 -12.38
C SER A 322 -7.00 -16.27 -11.27
N PHE A 323 -6.59 -16.14 -10.00
CA PHE A 323 -7.43 -15.71 -8.89
C PHE A 323 -7.04 -14.34 -8.32
N TRP A 324 -6.13 -13.60 -8.98
CA TRP A 324 -5.69 -12.26 -8.57
C TRP A 324 -6.73 -11.13 -8.79
N ASN A 325 -7.92 -11.43 -9.33
CA ASN A 325 -8.99 -10.44 -9.43
C ASN A 325 -9.64 -10.17 -8.05
N SER A 326 -10.28 -9.01 -7.90
CA SER A 326 -10.96 -8.60 -6.67
C SER A 326 -12.00 -9.61 -6.19
N GLY A 327 -12.10 -9.79 -4.86
CA GLY A 327 -12.89 -10.88 -4.26
C GLY A 327 -14.42 -10.78 -4.41
N TRP A 328 -14.98 -9.60 -4.67
CA TRP A 328 -16.44 -9.42 -4.81
C TRP A 328 -17.06 -10.32 -5.90
N ILE A 329 -16.27 -10.69 -6.92
CA ILE A 329 -16.71 -11.49 -8.07
C ILE A 329 -17.20 -12.90 -7.69
N TYR A 330 -16.82 -13.41 -6.51
CA TYR A 330 -17.20 -14.75 -6.06
C TYR A 330 -18.57 -14.81 -5.37
N ASN A 331 -19.14 -13.67 -4.99
CA ASN A 331 -20.31 -13.60 -4.10
C ASN A 331 -21.51 -12.84 -4.70
N VAL A 332 -21.65 -12.77 -6.03
CA VAL A 332 -22.76 -12.05 -6.68
C VAL A 332 -24.08 -12.81 -6.52
N SER A 333 -25.11 -12.13 -6.02
CA SER A 333 -26.47 -12.67 -5.86
C SER A 333 -27.35 -12.45 -7.09
N ALA A 334 -28.18 -13.43 -7.47
CA ALA A 334 -29.16 -13.26 -8.56
C ALA A 334 -30.26 -12.22 -8.24
N ASP A 335 -30.47 -11.91 -6.96
CA ASP A 335 -31.44 -10.91 -6.51
C ASP A 335 -30.84 -9.49 -6.43
N ASP A 336 -29.54 -9.34 -6.71
CA ASP A 336 -28.86 -8.05 -6.77
C ASP A 336 -29.39 -7.22 -7.97
N PRO A 337 -29.88 -5.99 -7.75
CA PRO A 337 -30.49 -5.18 -8.80
C PRO A 337 -29.49 -4.71 -9.87
N GLU A 338 -28.21 -4.56 -9.53
CA GLU A 338 -27.18 -3.99 -10.40
C GLU A 338 -26.30 -5.08 -10.99
N LEU A 339 -25.85 -6.02 -10.15
CA LEU A 339 -24.87 -7.05 -10.50
C LEU A 339 -25.50 -8.41 -10.79
N GLY A 340 -26.80 -8.62 -10.53
CA GLY A 340 -27.42 -9.95 -10.59
C GLY A 340 -27.34 -10.65 -11.95
N TRP A 341 -27.05 -9.89 -13.02
CA TRP A 341 -26.79 -10.44 -14.35
C TRP A 341 -25.44 -11.18 -14.49
N LEU A 342 -24.50 -10.97 -13.56
CA LEU A 342 -23.19 -11.62 -13.46
C LEU A 342 -23.25 -12.96 -12.70
N GLU A 343 -24.35 -13.28 -12.01
CA GLU A 343 -24.49 -14.50 -11.19
C GLU A 343 -24.08 -15.79 -11.93
N PRO A 344 -24.42 -16.00 -13.23
CA PRO A 344 -24.04 -17.20 -13.95
C PRO A 344 -22.53 -17.47 -13.99
N SER A 345 -21.73 -16.45 -14.37
CA SER A 345 -20.28 -16.52 -14.43
C SER A 345 -19.65 -16.48 -13.03
N SER A 346 -20.18 -15.66 -12.12
CA SER A 346 -19.72 -15.54 -10.72
C SER A 346 -19.78 -16.89 -10.02
N ARG A 347 -20.93 -17.57 -10.12
CA ARG A 347 -21.12 -18.92 -9.56
C ARG A 347 -20.14 -19.93 -10.14
N LYS A 348 -19.83 -19.86 -11.45
CA LYS A 348 -18.83 -20.76 -12.05
C LYS A 348 -17.43 -20.44 -11.53
N TYR A 349 -17.08 -19.17 -11.37
CA TYR A 349 -15.78 -18.77 -10.85
C TYR A 349 -15.59 -19.23 -9.40
N SER A 350 -16.59 -19.01 -8.54
CA SER A 350 -16.62 -19.51 -7.16
C SER A 350 -16.47 -21.03 -7.09
N GLN A 351 -17.13 -21.79 -7.99
CA GLN A 351 -16.94 -23.25 -8.06
C GLN A 351 -15.50 -23.65 -8.39
N LEU A 352 -14.83 -22.93 -9.31
CA LEU A 352 -13.45 -23.20 -9.67
C LEU A 352 -12.50 -22.83 -8.52
N TYR A 353 -12.76 -21.71 -7.85
CA TYR A 353 -12.03 -21.29 -6.65
C TYR A 353 -12.07 -22.37 -5.56
N ASP A 354 -13.26 -22.90 -5.24
CA ASP A 354 -13.48 -23.97 -4.25
C ASP A 354 -12.80 -25.31 -4.62
N MET A 355 -12.46 -25.51 -5.90
CA MET A 355 -11.78 -26.71 -6.39
C MET A 355 -10.25 -26.63 -6.25
N THR A 356 -9.70 -25.45 -5.96
CA THR A 356 -8.27 -25.14 -6.00
C THR A 356 -7.74 -24.68 -4.63
N LYS A 357 -6.42 -24.65 -4.50
CA LYS A 357 -5.74 -24.03 -3.35
C LYS A 357 -5.28 -22.62 -3.76
N HIS A 358 -6.00 -21.63 -3.27
CA HIS A 358 -5.93 -20.24 -3.74
C HIS A 358 -4.97 -19.33 -2.95
N ASN A 359 -4.40 -19.79 -1.82
CA ASN A 359 -3.45 -19.03 -0.98
C ASN A 359 -2.06 -19.70 -0.93
N LEU A 360 -1.60 -20.26 -2.04
CA LEU A 360 -0.27 -20.90 -2.11
C LEU A 360 0.83 -19.86 -2.32
N LYS A 361 2.00 -20.12 -1.73
CA LYS A 361 3.23 -19.37 -2.03
C LYS A 361 3.91 -19.99 -3.27
N PRO A 362 4.84 -19.29 -3.95
CA PRO A 362 5.57 -19.85 -5.09
C PRO A 362 6.14 -21.26 -4.83
N ASP A 363 6.70 -21.49 -3.64
CA ASP A 363 7.26 -22.78 -3.22
C ASP A 363 6.24 -23.92 -3.09
N THR A 364 4.97 -23.58 -2.83
CA THR A 364 3.89 -24.55 -2.61
C THR A 364 2.91 -24.63 -3.78
N ILE A 365 3.16 -23.90 -4.87
CA ILE A 365 2.26 -23.82 -6.03
C ILE A 365 1.98 -25.19 -6.67
N MET A 366 2.95 -26.10 -6.58
CA MET A 366 2.84 -27.47 -7.08
C MET A 366 2.01 -28.39 -6.17
N ASP A 367 1.63 -27.95 -4.97
CA ASP A 367 0.80 -28.73 -4.03
C ASP A 367 -0.70 -28.71 -4.38
N ASP A 368 -1.12 -27.84 -5.30
CA ASP A 368 -2.49 -27.83 -5.81
C ASP A 368 -2.76 -29.01 -6.76
N THR A 369 -4.03 -29.29 -7.05
CA THR A 369 -4.40 -30.19 -8.13
C THR A 369 -4.85 -29.36 -9.33
N LEU A 370 -4.28 -29.62 -10.51
CA LEU A 370 -4.73 -28.95 -11.74
C LEU A 370 -6.20 -29.26 -12.02
N LEU A 371 -6.95 -28.20 -12.34
CA LEU A 371 -8.29 -28.27 -12.89
C LEU A 371 -8.32 -29.10 -14.18
N SER A 372 -9.46 -29.70 -14.52
CA SER A 372 -9.58 -30.38 -15.82
C SER A 372 -9.29 -29.40 -16.97
N PRO A 373 -8.79 -29.83 -18.16
CA PRO A 373 -8.48 -28.89 -19.24
C PRO A 373 -9.60 -27.93 -19.62
N GLN A 374 -10.86 -28.38 -19.54
CA GLN A 374 -12.02 -27.51 -19.77
C GLN A 374 -12.28 -26.54 -18.60
N ASP A 375 -12.17 -26.99 -17.35
CA ASP A 375 -12.32 -26.11 -16.19
C ASP A 375 -11.19 -25.08 -16.10
N PHE A 376 -9.98 -25.45 -16.53
CA PHE A 376 -8.85 -24.55 -16.64
C PHE A 376 -9.11 -23.50 -17.72
N LEU A 377 -9.60 -23.87 -18.91
CA LEU A 377 -10.01 -22.88 -19.92
C LEU A 377 -11.11 -21.96 -19.37
N ASP A 378 -12.10 -22.51 -18.66
CA ASP A 378 -13.16 -21.71 -18.06
C ASP A 378 -12.58 -20.68 -17.05
N LEU A 379 -11.60 -21.09 -16.24
CA LEU A 379 -10.87 -20.21 -15.33
C LEU A 379 -10.16 -19.09 -16.10
N GLN A 380 -9.44 -19.41 -17.17
CA GLN A 380 -8.76 -18.41 -18.00
C GLN A 380 -9.73 -17.38 -18.55
N VAL A 381 -10.86 -17.82 -19.15
CA VAL A 381 -11.86 -16.90 -19.72
C VAL A 381 -12.44 -15.99 -18.64
N LEU A 382 -12.77 -16.55 -17.47
CA LEU A 382 -13.34 -15.78 -16.35
C LEU A 382 -12.36 -14.76 -15.79
N TRP A 383 -11.08 -15.11 -15.68
CA TRP A 383 -10.05 -14.20 -15.20
C TRP A 383 -9.94 -12.94 -16.08
N TYR A 384 -9.86 -13.10 -17.40
CA TYR A 384 -9.88 -11.96 -18.32
C TYR A 384 -11.23 -11.25 -18.38
N LEU A 385 -12.34 -11.98 -18.24
CA LEU A 385 -13.67 -11.39 -18.30
C LEU A 385 -13.92 -10.46 -17.12
N TYR A 386 -13.50 -10.84 -15.90
CA TYR A 386 -13.64 -10.01 -14.70
C TYR A 386 -12.59 -8.88 -14.57
N GLN A 387 -11.73 -8.70 -15.57
CA GLN A 387 -10.91 -7.49 -15.74
C GLN A 387 -11.65 -6.38 -16.52
N PHE A 388 -12.95 -6.55 -16.77
CA PHE A 388 -13.81 -5.48 -17.25
C PHE A 388 -14.74 -5.00 -16.14
N SER A 389 -14.89 -3.68 -16.05
CA SER A 389 -15.94 -3.04 -15.26
C SER A 389 -17.33 -3.44 -15.79
N PRO A 390 -18.25 -3.91 -14.93
CA PRO A 390 -19.63 -4.17 -15.31
C PRO A 390 -20.34 -2.97 -15.94
N ASP A 391 -20.17 -1.78 -15.37
CA ASP A 391 -20.82 -0.54 -15.81
C ASP A 391 -20.29 -0.07 -17.16
N TYR A 392 -18.99 -0.22 -17.37
CA TYR A 392 -18.38 0.03 -18.67
C TYR A 392 -18.97 -0.89 -19.74
N VAL A 393 -19.12 -2.19 -19.46
CA VAL A 393 -19.68 -3.20 -20.39
C VAL A 393 -21.16 -2.93 -20.69
N LEU A 394 -21.91 -2.38 -19.73
CA LEU A 394 -23.30 -1.95 -19.90
C LEU A 394 -23.42 -0.60 -20.64
N GLY A 395 -22.33 0.14 -20.78
CA GLY A 395 -22.28 1.41 -21.48
C GLY A 395 -22.76 2.58 -20.62
N GLU A 396 -22.74 2.46 -19.29
CA GLU A 396 -23.15 3.52 -18.37
C GLU A 396 -22.24 4.75 -18.48
N TYR A 397 -20.99 4.57 -18.91
CA TYR A 397 -20.02 5.66 -19.14
C TYR A 397 -20.04 6.21 -20.58
N ALA A 398 -21.03 5.84 -21.40
CA ALA A 398 -21.05 6.23 -22.82
C ALA A 398 -21.30 7.72 -23.06
N ASP A 399 -21.80 8.45 -22.06
CA ASP A 399 -22.11 9.88 -22.16
C ASP A 399 -20.86 10.78 -22.06
N ILE A 400 -19.71 10.23 -21.61
CA ILE A 400 -18.42 10.96 -21.57
C ILE A 400 -17.99 11.37 -22.98
N GLU A 401 -18.15 10.47 -23.96
CA GLU A 401 -17.62 10.72 -25.30
C GLU A 401 -18.29 9.91 -26.43
N GLU A 402 -18.31 10.48 -27.64
CA GLU A 402 -18.74 9.79 -28.87
C GLU A 402 -17.62 8.90 -29.47
N THR A 403 -17.23 7.84 -28.76
CA THR A 403 -16.16 6.87 -29.13
C THR A 403 -16.16 6.42 -30.59
N VAL A 404 -17.31 6.00 -31.12
CA VAL A 404 -17.45 5.45 -32.49
C VAL A 404 -17.08 6.49 -33.56
N SER A 405 -17.38 7.76 -33.30
CA SER A 405 -17.04 8.85 -34.22
C SER A 405 -15.53 9.08 -34.31
N ALA A 406 -14.81 8.79 -33.23
CA ALA A 406 -13.35 8.83 -33.11
C ALA A 406 -12.65 7.55 -33.61
N GLY A 407 -13.40 6.53 -34.05
CA GLY A 407 -12.85 5.27 -34.55
C GLY A 407 -12.48 4.26 -33.46
N ARG A 408 -12.94 4.46 -32.22
CA ARG A 408 -12.76 3.57 -31.07
C ARG A 408 -14.00 2.69 -30.83
N PRO A 409 -13.90 1.55 -30.11
CA PRO A 409 -15.06 0.72 -29.81
C PRO A 409 -16.04 1.44 -28.86
N ALA A 410 -17.34 1.17 -29.01
CA ALA A 410 -18.36 1.65 -28.09
C ALA A 410 -18.22 0.97 -26.73
N HIS A 411 -18.48 1.68 -25.63
CA HIS A 411 -18.38 1.11 -24.27
C HIS A 411 -19.29 -0.13 -24.11
N TYR A 412 -20.57 0.00 -24.48
CA TYR A 412 -21.50 -1.13 -24.47
C TYR A 412 -21.03 -2.30 -25.35
N ASN A 413 -20.90 -3.49 -24.76
CA ASN A 413 -20.49 -4.70 -25.47
C ASN A 413 -21.44 -5.89 -25.22
N ALA A 414 -22.30 -6.17 -26.20
CA ALA A 414 -23.27 -7.27 -26.13
C ALA A 414 -22.61 -8.67 -26.07
N SER A 415 -21.42 -8.82 -26.65
CA SER A 415 -20.71 -10.10 -26.66
C SER A 415 -20.15 -10.43 -25.28
N LEU A 416 -19.47 -9.46 -24.64
CA LEU A 416 -19.01 -9.60 -23.25
C LEU A 416 -20.16 -9.87 -22.30
N LYS A 417 -21.26 -9.11 -22.43
CA LYS A 417 -22.48 -9.32 -21.64
C LYS A 417 -23.02 -10.76 -21.77
N SER A 418 -22.99 -11.32 -22.97
CA SER A 418 -23.42 -12.71 -23.20
C SER A 418 -22.49 -13.72 -22.53
N LEU A 419 -21.19 -13.44 -22.43
CA LEU A 419 -20.22 -14.32 -21.77
C LEU A 419 -20.42 -14.34 -20.25
N TYR A 420 -20.63 -13.19 -19.61
CA TYR A 420 -20.96 -13.14 -18.17
C TYR A 420 -22.24 -13.93 -17.83
N GLN A 421 -23.21 -13.98 -18.76
CA GLN A 421 -24.46 -14.71 -18.55
C GLN A 421 -24.33 -16.23 -18.77
N GLN A 422 -23.13 -16.73 -19.10
CA GLN A 422 -22.86 -18.15 -19.31
C GLN A 422 -22.37 -18.83 -18.02
N VAL A 423 -22.76 -20.10 -17.82
CA VAL A 423 -22.40 -20.91 -16.63
C VAL A 423 -21.20 -21.82 -16.91
N GLY A 424 -20.14 -21.27 -17.52
CA GLY A 424 -18.96 -22.03 -17.97
C GLY A 424 -19.14 -22.78 -19.30
N GLY A 425 -18.22 -23.70 -19.61
CA GLY A 425 -18.17 -24.38 -20.89
C GLY A 425 -17.75 -23.44 -22.03
N TYR A 426 -16.82 -22.54 -21.74
CA TYR A 426 -16.28 -21.59 -22.69
C TYR A 426 -15.43 -22.30 -23.75
N SER A 427 -15.32 -21.68 -24.92
CA SER A 427 -14.51 -22.15 -26.04
C SER A 427 -13.19 -21.36 -26.14
N PRO A 428 -12.16 -21.91 -26.80
CA PRO A 428 -10.94 -21.15 -27.10
C PRO A 428 -11.22 -19.87 -27.92
N GLU A 429 -12.29 -19.87 -28.71
CA GLU A 429 -12.78 -18.69 -29.42
C GLU A 429 -13.33 -17.61 -28.47
N ASP A 430 -13.96 -17.99 -27.35
CA ASP A 430 -14.42 -17.05 -26.32
C ASP A 430 -13.22 -16.39 -25.62
N LEU A 431 -12.19 -17.17 -25.27
CA LEU A 431 -10.95 -16.63 -24.71
C LEU A 431 -10.29 -15.62 -25.66
N SER A 432 -10.20 -15.99 -26.94
CA SER A 432 -9.64 -15.10 -27.98
C SER A 432 -10.47 -13.82 -28.14
N LEU A 433 -11.80 -13.93 -28.05
CA LEU A 433 -12.70 -12.78 -28.13
C LEU A 433 -12.51 -11.82 -26.95
N VAL A 434 -12.45 -12.33 -25.71
CA VAL A 434 -12.26 -11.48 -24.52
C VAL A 434 -10.94 -10.71 -24.61
N LEU A 435 -9.85 -11.40 -25.01
CA LEU A 435 -8.54 -10.77 -25.20
C LEU A 435 -8.55 -9.68 -26.30
N GLU A 436 -9.14 -9.98 -27.45
CA GLU A 436 -9.21 -9.01 -28.56
C GLU A 436 -10.06 -7.80 -28.18
N VAL A 437 -11.17 -8.02 -27.47
CA VAL A 437 -12.02 -6.94 -26.97
C VAL A 437 -11.27 -6.12 -25.91
N GLN A 438 -10.52 -6.74 -25.01
CA GLN A 438 -9.75 -6.02 -23.98
C GLN A 438 -8.75 -5.07 -24.63
N HIS A 439 -7.93 -5.59 -25.56
CA HIS A 439 -6.97 -4.76 -26.30
C HIS A 439 -7.64 -3.62 -27.08
N GLN A 440 -8.76 -3.88 -27.75
CA GLN A 440 -9.46 -2.83 -28.51
C GLN A 440 -10.02 -1.73 -27.60
N HIS A 441 -10.58 -2.10 -26.45
CA HIS A 441 -11.24 -1.17 -25.55
C HIS A 441 -10.29 -0.36 -24.67
N MET A 442 -9.05 -0.84 -24.43
CA MET A 442 -8.01 -0.05 -23.75
C MET A 442 -7.73 1.30 -24.45
N ALA A 443 -8.01 1.40 -25.75
CA ALA A 443 -7.91 2.67 -26.49
C ALA A 443 -8.87 3.77 -25.98
N ASN A 444 -9.88 3.43 -25.15
CA ASN A 444 -10.82 4.39 -24.56
C ASN A 444 -10.34 4.97 -23.22
N VAL A 445 -9.35 4.37 -22.55
CA VAL A 445 -8.93 4.79 -21.19
C VAL A 445 -8.47 6.24 -21.16
N LEU A 446 -7.40 6.60 -21.89
CA LEU A 446 -6.88 7.98 -21.90
C LEU A 446 -7.90 9.03 -22.40
N PRO A 447 -8.66 8.78 -23.48
CA PRO A 447 -9.72 9.70 -23.92
C PRO A 447 -10.75 10.04 -22.85
N MET A 448 -11.18 9.09 -22.02
CA MET A 448 -12.14 9.38 -20.94
C MET A 448 -11.62 10.48 -19.99
N TYR A 449 -10.34 10.41 -19.60
CA TYR A 449 -9.71 11.47 -18.79
C TYR A 449 -9.58 12.79 -19.56
N ALA A 450 -9.17 12.73 -20.83
CA ALA A 450 -8.94 13.91 -21.65
C ALA A 450 -10.23 14.71 -21.93
N GLU A 451 -11.36 14.03 -22.14
CA GLU A 451 -12.65 14.69 -22.40
C GLU A 451 -13.17 15.39 -21.14
N LEU A 452 -13.13 14.75 -19.97
CA LEU A 452 -13.49 15.41 -18.70
C LEU A 452 -12.58 16.61 -18.38
N ALA A 453 -11.30 16.54 -18.77
CA ALA A 453 -10.38 17.66 -18.66
C ALA A 453 -10.74 18.81 -19.61
N ALA A 454 -11.14 18.49 -20.85
CA ALA A 454 -11.59 19.48 -21.82
C ALA A 454 -12.89 20.19 -21.40
N GLU A 455 -13.75 19.51 -20.62
CA GLU A 455 -14.96 20.05 -20.01
C GLU A 455 -14.69 20.89 -18.75
N GLY A 456 -13.49 20.80 -18.18
CA GLY A 456 -13.09 21.52 -16.97
C GLY A 456 -13.60 20.91 -15.67
N GLN A 457 -14.09 19.66 -15.70
CA GLN A 457 -14.40 18.88 -14.50
C GLN A 457 -13.11 18.30 -13.87
N VAL A 458 -12.12 17.98 -14.70
CA VAL A 458 -10.86 17.38 -14.30
C VAL A 458 -9.67 18.29 -14.63
N GLU A 459 -8.65 18.31 -13.77
CA GLU A 459 -7.30 18.72 -14.15
C GLU A 459 -6.41 17.48 -14.31
N LEU A 460 -5.64 17.39 -15.39
CA LEU A 460 -4.64 16.34 -15.54
C LEU A 460 -3.24 16.86 -15.26
N THR A 461 -2.47 16.08 -14.52
CA THR A 461 -1.09 16.38 -14.11
C THR A 461 -0.14 15.25 -14.49
N THR A 462 1.16 15.52 -14.41
CA THR A 462 2.20 14.53 -14.73
C THR A 462 3.23 14.37 -13.62
N THR A 463 4.24 13.54 -13.85
CA THR A 463 5.35 13.21 -12.95
C THR A 463 6.61 13.02 -13.82
N PRO A 464 7.84 12.94 -13.26
CA PRO A 464 9.02 12.62 -14.06
C PRO A 464 8.90 11.22 -14.68
N TYR A 465 9.40 11.04 -15.91
CA TYR A 465 8.99 9.97 -16.83
C TYR A 465 8.90 8.54 -16.23
N TYR A 466 10.00 8.01 -15.69
CA TYR A 466 10.05 6.66 -15.11
C TYR A 466 9.89 6.67 -13.58
N HIS A 467 9.23 7.68 -13.05
CA HIS A 467 8.94 7.81 -11.63
C HIS A 467 10.18 7.79 -10.68
N PRO A 468 11.31 8.45 -10.98
CA PRO A 468 12.46 8.50 -10.07
C PRO A 468 12.24 9.40 -8.85
N ILE A 469 12.86 9.06 -7.72
CA ILE A 469 13.00 9.95 -6.55
C ILE A 469 13.96 11.10 -6.90
N MET A 470 13.41 12.21 -7.43
CA MET A 470 14.20 13.36 -7.87
C MET A 470 15.20 13.87 -6.83
N PRO A 471 14.86 13.99 -5.52
CA PRO A 471 15.84 14.37 -4.50
C PRO A 471 17.11 13.51 -4.48
N LEU A 472 16.99 12.18 -4.61
CA LEU A 472 18.13 11.26 -4.64
C LEU A 472 18.97 11.43 -5.91
N LEU A 473 18.33 11.73 -7.06
CA LEU A 473 19.06 12.06 -8.28
C LEU A 473 19.81 13.40 -8.15
N MET A 474 19.23 14.39 -7.47
CA MET A 474 19.80 15.74 -7.36
C MET A 474 20.87 15.90 -6.28
N MET A 475 20.95 15.02 -5.30
CA MET A 475 21.97 15.12 -4.26
C MET A 475 23.30 14.42 -4.62
N ASP A 476 24.39 14.97 -4.09
CA ASP A 476 25.65 14.24 -3.98
C ASP A 476 25.48 13.13 -2.93
N GLY A 477 26.13 11.98 -3.14
CA GLY A 477 25.83 10.72 -2.46
C GLY A 477 25.60 10.78 -0.93
N TRP A 478 25.03 9.71 -0.39
CA TRP A 478 24.47 9.67 0.98
C TRP A 478 24.94 8.45 1.77
N THR A 479 24.65 8.50 3.07
CA THR A 479 24.68 7.36 3.99
C THR A 479 23.49 7.55 4.92
N PHE A 480 22.54 6.62 4.87
CA PHE A 480 21.32 6.61 5.67
C PHE A 480 21.50 5.62 6.84
N GLU A 481 20.42 4.98 7.28
CA GLU A 481 20.35 4.12 8.47
C GLU A 481 21.23 2.85 8.36
N ASP A 482 21.34 2.26 7.17
CA ASP A 482 22.19 1.10 6.86
C ASP A 482 23.70 1.30 7.09
N GLY A 483 24.17 2.55 7.17
CA GLY A 483 25.59 2.89 7.25
C GLY A 483 26.40 2.63 5.98
N ILE A 484 25.76 2.25 4.86
CA ILE A 484 26.42 2.02 3.57
C ILE A 484 26.49 3.34 2.80
N ARG A 485 27.66 3.63 2.22
CA ARG A 485 27.87 4.86 1.45
C ARG A 485 27.58 4.63 -0.02
N VAL A 486 26.58 5.33 -0.56
CA VAL A 486 26.40 5.48 -2.01
C VAL A 486 27.28 6.64 -2.49
N ASN A 487 28.23 6.35 -3.39
CA ASN A 487 29.19 7.35 -3.88
C ASN A 487 28.76 7.88 -5.25
N LYS A 488 27.94 8.94 -5.25
CA LYS A 488 27.34 9.55 -6.44
C LYS A 488 27.62 11.05 -6.51
N GLN A 489 27.63 11.61 -7.72
CA GLN A 489 27.49 13.05 -7.94
C GLN A 489 26.03 13.39 -8.24
N ALA A 490 25.59 14.62 -7.99
CA ALA A 490 24.29 15.09 -8.45
C ALA A 490 24.09 14.86 -9.97
N TRP A 491 22.89 14.43 -10.37
CA TRP A 491 22.49 14.14 -11.76
C TRP A 491 21.34 15.04 -12.24
N PRO A 492 21.51 16.38 -12.24
CA PRO A 492 20.44 17.30 -12.62
C PRO A 492 19.99 17.17 -14.09
N VAL A 493 20.88 16.70 -14.97
CA VAL A 493 20.56 16.46 -16.39
C VAL A 493 19.55 15.32 -16.56
N ASP A 494 19.62 14.30 -15.71
CA ASP A 494 18.70 13.16 -15.77
C ASP A 494 17.31 13.62 -15.31
N VAL A 495 17.24 14.37 -14.19
CA VAL A 495 15.99 15.00 -13.73
C VAL A 495 15.38 15.87 -14.82
N GLN A 496 16.17 16.75 -15.44
CA GLN A 496 15.67 17.56 -16.57
C GLN A 496 15.15 16.70 -17.72
N THR A 497 15.80 15.57 -18.01
CA THR A 497 15.41 14.65 -19.08
C THR A 497 14.11 13.94 -18.76
N HIS A 498 13.95 13.41 -17.54
CA HIS A 498 12.69 12.80 -17.07
C HIS A 498 11.53 13.79 -17.12
N LEU A 499 11.75 15.02 -16.68
CA LEU A 499 10.73 16.08 -16.71
C LEU A 499 10.37 16.46 -18.16
N THR A 500 11.36 16.74 -19.00
CA THR A 500 11.12 17.17 -20.38
C THR A 500 10.43 16.06 -21.19
N THR A 501 10.94 14.83 -21.10
CA THR A 501 10.39 13.68 -21.83
C THR A 501 8.98 13.36 -21.34
N GLY A 502 8.72 13.47 -20.03
CA GLY A 502 7.38 13.25 -19.46
C GLY A 502 6.37 14.25 -20.02
N MET A 503 6.74 15.54 -20.02
CA MET A 503 5.93 16.61 -20.60
C MET A 503 5.71 16.45 -22.11
N ASP A 504 6.73 15.99 -22.84
CA ASP A 504 6.65 15.75 -24.29
C ASP A 504 5.70 14.58 -24.61
N LEU A 505 5.79 13.46 -23.88
CA LEU A 505 4.88 12.32 -24.04
C LEU A 505 3.44 12.73 -23.73
N PHE A 506 3.24 13.49 -22.65
CA PHE A 506 1.92 13.98 -22.27
C PHE A 506 1.30 14.85 -23.37
N GLU A 507 2.08 15.78 -23.92
CA GLU A 507 1.63 16.61 -25.05
C GLU A 507 1.34 15.78 -26.31
N GLU A 508 2.14 14.75 -26.59
CA GLU A 508 1.92 13.84 -27.72
C GLU A 508 0.63 13.02 -27.59
N GLN A 509 0.37 12.44 -26.42
CA GLN A 509 -0.73 11.50 -26.20
C GLN A 509 -2.05 12.20 -25.85
N LEU A 510 -2.02 13.33 -25.14
CA LEU A 510 -3.21 14.02 -24.63
C LEU A 510 -3.43 15.40 -25.26
N GLY A 511 -2.47 15.91 -26.03
CA GLY A 511 -2.62 17.11 -26.86
C GLY A 511 -2.42 18.46 -26.14
N PHE A 512 -2.01 18.45 -24.87
CA PHE A 512 -1.66 19.64 -24.10
C PHE A 512 -0.54 19.36 -23.09
N ARG A 513 0.11 20.41 -22.59
CA ARG A 513 1.08 20.31 -21.49
C ARG A 513 0.41 20.60 -20.14
N PRO A 514 0.57 19.73 -19.14
CA PRO A 514 -0.04 19.93 -17.83
C PRO A 514 0.66 21.08 -17.07
N SER A 515 -0.09 21.80 -16.23
CA SER A 515 0.43 22.85 -15.35
C SER A 515 0.78 22.35 -13.95
N GLY A 516 0.27 21.18 -13.57
CA GLY A 516 0.49 20.57 -12.26
C GLY A 516 1.40 19.34 -12.31
N MET A 517 2.05 19.06 -11.19
CA MET A 517 2.92 17.88 -11.03
C MET A 517 2.67 17.15 -9.71
N TRP A 518 2.69 15.82 -9.77
CA TRP A 518 2.96 14.94 -8.64
C TRP A 518 4.45 14.56 -8.70
N PRO A 519 5.33 15.14 -7.87
CA PRO A 519 6.68 14.60 -7.71
C PRO A 519 6.58 13.14 -7.28
N SER A 520 7.42 12.25 -7.83
CA SER A 520 7.36 10.82 -7.48
C SER A 520 7.40 10.62 -5.97
N GLU A 521 6.42 9.89 -5.44
CA GLU A 521 6.26 9.66 -3.98
C GLU A 521 6.09 10.95 -3.16
N GLN A 522 5.56 11.99 -3.80
CA GLN A 522 5.51 13.35 -3.27
C GLN A 522 6.87 13.84 -2.76
N SER A 523 7.96 13.28 -3.29
CA SER A 523 9.31 13.55 -2.82
C SER A 523 9.78 14.92 -3.31
N VAL A 524 10.26 15.73 -2.37
CA VAL A 524 10.68 17.11 -2.63
C VAL A 524 12.04 17.41 -2.03
N SER A 525 12.74 18.38 -2.61
CA SER A 525 13.95 19.00 -2.05
C SER A 525 14.13 20.41 -2.63
N PRO A 526 14.89 21.31 -1.99
CA PRO A 526 15.14 22.64 -2.53
C PRO A 526 15.75 22.63 -3.95
N ASP A 527 16.62 21.66 -4.24
CA ASP A 527 17.38 21.64 -5.49
C ASP A 527 16.51 21.29 -6.71
N MET A 528 15.39 20.58 -6.53
CA MET A 528 14.51 20.17 -7.63
C MET A 528 13.47 21.21 -8.06
N VAL A 529 13.25 22.26 -7.27
CA VAL A 529 12.22 23.27 -7.56
C VAL A 529 12.50 23.97 -8.90
N GLN A 530 13.76 24.29 -9.18
CA GLN A 530 14.13 24.99 -10.41
C GLN A 530 13.92 24.13 -11.68
N PRO A 531 14.41 22.88 -11.78
CA PRO A 531 14.09 22.00 -12.90
C PRO A 531 12.59 21.81 -13.14
N VAL A 532 11.78 21.74 -12.08
CA VAL A 532 10.31 21.64 -12.17
C VAL A 532 9.72 22.91 -12.78
N ALA A 533 10.13 24.08 -12.32
CA ALA A 533 9.69 25.36 -12.89
C ALA A 533 10.12 25.52 -14.36
N ASP A 534 11.34 25.09 -14.72
CA ASP A 534 11.91 25.24 -16.06
C ASP A 534 11.10 24.55 -17.16
N VAL A 535 10.39 23.45 -16.82
CA VAL A 535 9.52 22.74 -17.77
C VAL A 535 8.09 23.30 -17.85
N GLY A 536 7.80 24.37 -17.10
CA GLY A 536 6.52 25.08 -17.13
C GLY A 536 5.47 24.55 -16.15
N ILE A 537 5.87 23.79 -15.13
CA ILE A 537 4.99 23.43 -14.02
C ILE A 537 4.75 24.67 -13.16
N GLU A 538 3.49 24.98 -12.93
CA GLU A 538 3.03 26.12 -12.13
C GLU A 538 2.72 25.71 -10.68
N TRP A 539 2.36 24.44 -10.46
CA TRP A 539 2.09 23.92 -9.13
C TRP A 539 2.49 22.44 -8.94
N MET A 540 2.79 22.04 -7.70
CA MET A 540 3.06 20.65 -7.33
C MET A 540 2.47 20.27 -5.97
N VAL A 541 2.33 18.97 -5.69
CA VAL A 541 1.83 18.44 -4.41
C VAL A 541 2.91 17.73 -3.61
N THR A 542 2.92 17.91 -2.29
CA THR A 542 3.75 17.14 -1.35
C THR A 542 3.05 16.91 -0.01
N ASP A 543 3.74 16.35 0.99
CA ASP A 543 3.17 15.88 2.26
C ASP A 543 3.23 16.90 3.41
N GLU A 544 2.32 16.78 4.38
CA GLU A 544 2.30 17.64 5.57
C GLU A 544 3.60 17.59 6.38
N LEU A 545 4.32 16.45 6.41
CA LEU A 545 5.61 16.37 7.11
C LEU A 545 6.69 17.19 6.40
N ASN A 546 6.64 17.25 5.07
CA ASN A 546 7.53 18.11 4.30
C ASN A 546 7.21 19.59 4.53
N LEU A 547 5.94 19.95 4.76
CA LEU A 547 5.56 21.30 5.21
C LEU A 547 6.12 21.60 6.61
N ALA A 548 5.96 20.67 7.56
CA ALA A 548 6.45 20.84 8.93
C ALA A 548 7.98 21.05 8.98
N GLU A 549 8.74 20.39 8.10
CA GLU A 549 10.19 20.56 7.98
C GLU A 549 10.61 21.75 7.08
N SER A 550 9.66 22.43 6.45
CA SER A 550 9.93 23.62 5.64
C SER A 550 10.18 24.85 6.52
N ARG A 551 11.05 25.76 6.04
CA ARG A 551 11.42 27.00 6.72
C ARG A 551 10.89 28.24 5.98
N ILE A 552 10.38 29.19 6.76
CA ILE A 552 9.96 30.51 6.29
C ILE A 552 11.06 31.56 6.51
N ALA A 553 10.84 32.79 6.02
CA ALA A 553 11.82 33.87 5.95
C ALA A 553 12.51 34.29 7.28
N ASP A 554 11.95 33.94 8.44
CA ASP A 554 12.57 34.19 9.74
C ASP A 554 13.38 33.00 10.29
N GLY A 555 13.42 31.90 9.53
CA GLY A 555 14.10 30.65 9.83
C GLY A 555 13.30 29.66 10.68
N SER A 556 12.07 29.99 11.11
CA SER A 556 11.20 29.06 11.83
C SER A 556 10.61 27.99 10.91
N TYR A 557 10.21 26.87 11.52
CA TYR A 557 9.43 25.84 10.87
C TYR A 557 7.95 26.26 10.74
N VAL A 558 7.23 25.68 9.79
CA VAL A 558 5.78 25.87 9.65
C VAL A 558 5.05 25.02 10.69
N ASP A 559 4.08 25.61 11.39
CA ASP A 559 3.25 24.90 12.37
C ASP A 559 2.03 24.29 11.67
N THR A 560 2.10 22.99 11.36
CA THR A 560 1.03 22.26 10.67
C THR A 560 -0.18 21.94 11.57
N SER A 561 -0.12 22.22 12.87
CA SER A 561 -1.28 22.09 13.76
C SER A 561 -2.34 23.17 13.55
N LEU A 562 -2.00 24.23 12.81
CA LEU A 562 -2.94 25.28 12.40
C LEU A 562 -3.55 24.92 11.05
N ALA A 563 -4.88 24.84 10.99
CA ALA A 563 -5.62 24.54 9.77
C ALA A 563 -5.28 25.55 8.65
N SER A 564 -5.08 26.82 9.00
CA SER A 564 -4.73 27.86 8.03
C SER A 564 -3.35 27.72 7.40
N ASN A 565 -2.44 26.91 7.96
CA ASN A 565 -1.15 26.61 7.35
C ASN A 565 -1.21 25.38 6.43
N LEU A 566 -1.89 24.31 6.85
CA LEU A 566 -2.02 23.08 6.08
C LEU A 566 -2.99 23.25 4.89
N ALA A 567 -4.13 23.89 5.09
CA ALA A 567 -5.14 24.15 4.06
C ALA A 567 -4.83 25.41 3.22
N THR A 568 -3.56 25.67 2.90
CA THR A 568 -3.13 26.82 2.10
C THR A 568 -2.00 26.41 1.16
N PRO A 569 -2.07 26.78 -0.14
CA PRO A 569 -0.91 26.66 -1.03
C PRO A 569 0.21 27.62 -0.64
N TRP A 570 1.46 27.19 -0.73
CA TRP A 570 2.64 28.01 -0.46
C TRP A 570 3.45 28.24 -1.71
N MET A 571 4.01 29.43 -1.89
CA MET A 571 5.00 29.67 -2.95
C MET A 571 6.38 29.17 -2.51
N VAL A 572 6.99 28.33 -3.35
CA VAL A 572 8.35 27.84 -3.17
C VAL A 572 9.19 28.34 -4.34
N SER A 573 10.32 29.00 -4.04
CA SER A 573 11.21 29.53 -5.07
C SER A 573 12.35 28.58 -5.38
N GLY A 574 12.64 28.39 -6.66
CA GLY A 574 13.85 27.75 -7.16
C GLY A 574 15.07 28.65 -7.01
N VAL A 575 16.25 28.07 -7.27
CA VAL A 575 17.54 28.75 -7.09
C VAL A 575 17.73 29.98 -7.98
N ASP A 576 17.06 30.06 -9.13
CA ASP A 576 17.09 31.21 -10.04
C ASP A 576 15.93 32.20 -9.79
N GLY A 577 15.04 31.89 -8.84
CA GLY A 577 13.94 32.74 -8.39
C GLY A 577 12.62 32.53 -9.13
N ASP A 578 12.52 31.49 -9.97
CA ASP A 578 11.23 31.03 -10.49
C ASP A 578 10.44 30.34 -9.37
N GLU A 579 9.12 30.45 -9.39
CA GLU A 579 8.27 30.05 -8.26
C GLU A 579 7.28 28.96 -8.69
N VAL A 580 7.07 27.98 -7.82
CA VAL A 580 6.08 26.91 -7.98
C VAL A 580 5.15 26.94 -6.78
N ALA A 581 3.84 27.00 -7.02
CA ALA A 581 2.86 26.86 -5.95
C ALA A 581 2.87 25.41 -5.44
N THR A 582 3.08 25.21 -4.16
CA THR A 582 3.14 23.88 -3.54
C THR A 582 1.96 23.71 -2.60
N ILE A 583 1.15 22.69 -2.85
CA ILE A 583 0.05 22.28 -1.98
C ILE A 583 0.46 21.07 -1.15
N PHE A 584 -0.13 20.93 0.03
CA PHE A 584 0.26 19.91 1.01
C PHE A 584 -0.90 19.00 1.34
N ARG A 585 -0.68 17.70 1.19
CA ARG A 585 -1.59 16.61 1.51
C ARG A 585 -1.95 16.67 3.00
N ASP A 586 -3.24 16.66 3.30
CA ASP A 586 -3.72 16.32 4.63
C ASP A 586 -3.66 14.79 4.79
N ARG A 587 -2.74 14.30 5.61
CA ARG A 587 -2.47 12.86 5.73
C ARG A 587 -3.65 12.12 6.31
N VAL A 588 -4.27 12.66 7.35
CA VAL A 588 -5.31 11.98 8.12
C VAL A 588 -6.47 11.60 7.21
N ILE A 589 -7.00 12.57 6.46
CA ILE A 589 -8.17 12.33 5.62
C ILE A 589 -7.82 11.54 4.35
N SER A 590 -6.61 11.73 3.82
CA SER A 590 -6.14 10.99 2.64
C SER A 590 -5.93 9.49 2.97
N ASP A 591 -5.32 9.19 4.13
CA ASP A 591 -5.10 7.82 4.61
C ASP A 591 -6.41 7.12 4.99
N ARG A 592 -7.41 7.87 5.47
CA ARG A 592 -8.74 7.31 5.75
C ARG A 592 -9.38 6.74 4.48
N ILE A 593 -9.36 7.49 3.38
CA ILE A 593 -9.88 7.01 2.09
C ILE A 593 -9.08 5.81 1.59
N ALA A 594 -7.75 5.90 1.65
CA ALA A 594 -6.88 4.86 1.12
C ALA A 594 -6.95 3.54 1.90
N PHE A 595 -7.04 3.60 3.24
CA PHE A 595 -6.75 2.43 4.09
C PHE A 595 -7.78 2.14 5.19
N GLN A 596 -8.72 3.04 5.50
CA GLN A 596 -9.64 2.86 6.64
C GLN A 596 -11.10 2.68 6.22
N TYR A 597 -11.58 3.52 5.30
CA TYR A 597 -12.99 3.58 4.91
C TYR A 597 -13.53 2.30 4.29
N GLY A 598 -12.67 1.44 3.70
CA GLY A 598 -13.09 0.15 3.18
C GLY A 598 -13.88 -0.71 4.16
N SER A 599 -13.57 -0.59 5.46
CA SER A 599 -14.21 -1.36 6.54
C SER A 599 -15.58 -0.81 6.99
N MET A 600 -16.00 0.35 6.47
CA MET A 600 -17.24 1.04 6.81
C MET A 600 -18.30 0.81 5.72
N THR A 601 -19.56 1.15 5.99
CA THR A 601 -20.52 1.31 4.89
C THR A 601 -20.17 2.58 4.10
N PRO A 602 -20.47 2.64 2.79
CA PRO A 602 -20.30 3.84 1.98
C PRO A 602 -20.80 5.13 2.66
N GLU A 603 -22.00 5.10 3.22
CA GLU A 603 -22.67 6.25 3.82
C GLU A 603 -21.97 6.72 5.10
N ALA A 604 -21.52 5.77 5.93
CA ALA A 604 -20.78 6.08 7.15
C ALA A 604 -19.40 6.66 6.83
N ALA A 605 -18.70 6.11 5.83
CA ALA A 605 -17.39 6.62 5.39
C ALA A 605 -17.50 8.06 4.86
N VAL A 606 -18.49 8.33 4.01
CA VAL A 606 -18.70 9.67 3.43
C VAL A 606 -19.19 10.67 4.48
N THR A 607 -19.95 10.23 5.48
CA THR A 607 -20.32 11.06 6.63
C THR A 607 -19.09 11.48 7.45
N ASP A 608 -18.22 10.54 7.82
CA ASP A 608 -16.96 10.87 8.52
C ASP A 608 -16.08 11.80 7.68
N PHE A 609 -16.03 11.59 6.36
CA PHE A 609 -15.26 12.44 5.46
C PHE A 609 -15.74 13.89 5.46
N ILE A 610 -17.05 14.10 5.35
CA ILE A 610 -17.66 15.44 5.35
C ILE A 610 -17.50 16.11 6.71
N ASP A 611 -17.74 15.37 7.80
CA ASP A 611 -17.60 15.89 9.17
C ASP A 611 -16.15 16.31 9.46
N TYR A 612 -15.15 15.59 8.94
CA TYR A 612 -13.74 15.99 9.01
C TYR A 612 -13.49 17.35 8.33
N ILE A 613 -13.96 17.51 7.09
CA ILE A 613 -13.76 18.74 6.32
C ILE A 613 -14.49 19.92 6.97
N ASP A 614 -15.70 19.72 7.45
CA ASP A 614 -16.44 20.74 8.20
C ASP A 614 -15.72 21.12 9.50
N GLY A 615 -15.06 20.16 10.16
CA GLY A 615 -14.15 20.43 11.27
C GLY A 615 -12.98 21.34 10.90
N VAL A 616 -12.30 21.07 9.78
CA VAL A 616 -11.22 21.94 9.26
C VAL A 616 -11.76 23.33 8.92
N ARG A 617 -12.92 23.40 8.26
CA ARG A 617 -13.59 24.67 7.95
C ARG A 617 -13.91 25.46 9.21
N GLN A 618 -14.41 24.81 10.27
CA GLN A 618 -14.70 25.47 11.54
C GLN A 618 -13.43 25.97 12.22
N ALA A 619 -12.33 25.21 12.18
CA ALA A 619 -11.04 25.65 12.70
C ALA A 619 -10.55 26.93 12.00
N LEU A 620 -10.69 27.03 10.68
CA LEU A 620 -10.37 28.25 9.92
C LEU A 620 -11.23 29.44 10.35
N LEU A 621 -12.53 29.24 10.56
CA LEU A 621 -13.43 30.30 11.05
C LEU A 621 -13.06 30.74 12.47
N ASP A 622 -12.70 29.81 13.36
CA ASP A 622 -12.26 30.09 14.73
C ASP A 622 -10.93 30.86 14.76
N GLU A 623 -10.06 30.64 13.79
CA GLU A 623 -8.84 31.42 13.53
C GLU A 623 -9.14 32.82 12.94
N GLY A 624 -10.39 33.11 12.57
CA GLY A 624 -10.82 34.35 11.94
C GLY A 624 -10.42 34.45 10.46
N LYS A 625 -10.26 33.31 9.79
CA LYS A 625 -9.97 33.19 8.36
C LYS A 625 -11.25 32.99 7.55
N ASP A 626 -11.20 33.32 6.27
CA ASP A 626 -12.27 33.01 5.32
C ASP A 626 -11.95 31.66 4.65
N PRO A 627 -12.71 30.58 4.90
CA PRO A 627 -12.42 29.27 4.31
C PRO A 627 -12.39 29.27 2.77
N SER A 628 -13.05 30.24 2.11
CA SER A 628 -13.06 30.34 0.65
C SER A 628 -11.72 30.78 0.04
N ASP A 629 -10.82 31.33 0.87
CA ASP A 629 -9.43 31.69 0.54
C ASP A 629 -8.44 30.53 0.82
N HIS A 630 -8.92 29.38 1.29
CA HIS A 630 -8.14 28.20 1.68
C HIS A 630 -8.43 26.99 0.79
N LEU A 631 -7.48 26.07 0.68
CA LEU A 631 -7.55 24.83 -0.11
C LEU A 631 -7.05 23.65 0.72
N LEU A 632 -7.96 22.75 1.10
CA LEU A 632 -7.62 21.47 1.70
C LEU A 632 -7.29 20.45 0.61
N THR A 633 -6.21 19.68 0.77
CA THR A 633 -5.75 18.73 -0.26
C THR A 633 -5.87 17.29 0.23
N VAL A 634 -6.63 16.49 -0.50
CA VAL A 634 -6.71 15.03 -0.39
C VAL A 634 -5.89 14.46 -1.55
N ALA A 635 -4.85 13.71 -1.24
CA ALA A 635 -3.95 13.17 -2.26
C ALA A 635 -3.58 11.72 -1.94
N LEU A 636 -3.77 10.80 -2.88
CA LEU A 636 -3.57 9.37 -2.68
C LEU A 636 -3.33 8.65 -4.01
N ASP A 637 -2.81 7.43 -3.96
CA ASP A 637 -2.77 6.56 -5.13
C ASP A 637 -4.18 6.30 -5.64
N GLY A 638 -4.31 6.30 -6.97
CA GLY A 638 -5.58 6.29 -7.68
C GLY A 638 -6.34 4.97 -7.55
N GLU A 639 -5.66 3.92 -7.10
CA GLU A 639 -6.20 2.57 -7.02
C GLU A 639 -6.48 2.09 -5.58
N ASN A 640 -5.96 2.79 -4.55
CA ASN A 640 -6.03 2.33 -3.15
C ASN A 640 -7.47 2.16 -2.64
N TRP A 641 -8.36 3.08 -3.00
CA TRP A 641 -9.77 3.01 -2.61
C TRP A 641 -10.48 1.74 -3.12
N MET A 642 -9.96 1.11 -4.19
CA MET A 642 -10.56 -0.07 -4.82
C MET A 642 -10.06 -1.39 -4.25
N PHE A 643 -8.74 -1.60 -4.18
CA PHE A 643 -8.17 -2.92 -3.86
C PHE A 643 -7.41 -2.98 -2.54
N MET A 644 -6.98 -1.85 -1.97
CA MET A 644 -6.37 -1.83 -0.63
C MET A 644 -7.42 -1.67 0.48
N SER A 645 -8.68 -1.50 0.10
CA SER A 645 -9.81 -1.34 1.00
C SER A 645 -10.67 -2.60 1.04
N GLU A 646 -11.35 -2.85 2.15
CA GLU A 646 -12.31 -3.98 2.27
C GLU A 646 -13.50 -3.85 1.29
N PHE A 647 -13.72 -2.68 0.67
CA PHE A 647 -14.70 -2.51 -0.40
C PHE A 647 -14.42 -3.39 -1.63
N GLN A 648 -13.19 -3.90 -1.80
CA GLN A 648 -12.86 -4.86 -2.85
C GLN A 648 -13.70 -6.15 -2.77
N HIS A 649 -14.31 -6.43 -1.62
CA HIS A 649 -15.22 -7.55 -1.39
C HIS A 649 -16.69 -7.19 -1.65
N TYR A 650 -17.00 -5.91 -1.90
CA TYR A 650 -18.34 -5.34 -2.06
C TYR A 650 -18.40 -4.42 -3.29
N ASP A 651 -18.43 -5.03 -4.48
CA ASP A 651 -18.53 -4.35 -5.78
C ASP A 651 -17.35 -3.40 -6.13
N GLY A 652 -16.15 -3.67 -5.59
CA GLY A 652 -14.95 -2.92 -5.96
C GLY A 652 -15.05 -1.43 -5.67
N ALA A 653 -15.70 -1.07 -4.55
CA ALA A 653 -15.88 0.30 -4.07
C ALA A 653 -16.71 1.25 -4.94
N ARG A 654 -17.34 0.79 -6.03
CA ARG A 654 -18.25 1.63 -6.85
C ARG A 654 -19.34 2.31 -6.01
N PRO A 655 -20.05 1.62 -5.07
CA PRO A 655 -21.06 2.27 -4.24
C PRO A 655 -20.51 3.42 -3.39
N PHE A 656 -19.28 3.27 -2.86
CA PHE A 656 -18.60 4.33 -2.11
C PHE A 656 -18.32 5.56 -2.98
N MET A 657 -17.84 5.38 -4.20
CA MET A 657 -17.55 6.52 -5.10
C MET A 657 -18.83 7.27 -5.51
N HIS A 658 -19.90 6.54 -5.79
CA HIS A 658 -21.21 7.14 -6.09
C HIS A 658 -21.71 7.99 -4.91
N GLU A 659 -21.64 7.45 -3.69
CA GLU A 659 -22.04 8.17 -2.47
C GLU A 659 -21.14 9.39 -2.22
N TRP A 660 -19.83 9.23 -2.36
CA TRP A 660 -18.86 10.27 -2.09
C TRP A 660 -18.97 11.45 -3.06
N TYR A 661 -18.97 11.17 -4.37
CA TYR A 661 -19.12 12.21 -5.39
C TYR A 661 -20.53 12.83 -5.39
N GLY A 662 -21.57 12.02 -5.11
CA GLY A 662 -22.94 12.50 -4.99
C GLY A 662 -23.09 13.52 -3.86
N ARG A 663 -22.60 13.21 -2.66
CA ARG A 663 -22.67 14.15 -1.53
C ARG A 663 -21.74 15.35 -1.70
N LEU A 664 -20.55 15.18 -2.27
CA LEU A 664 -19.68 16.33 -2.54
C LEU A 664 -20.25 17.32 -3.56
N ALA A 665 -20.97 16.82 -4.57
CA ALA A 665 -21.63 17.68 -5.55
C ALA A 665 -22.63 18.63 -4.88
N THR A 666 -23.41 18.13 -3.92
CA THR A 666 -24.51 18.89 -3.28
C THR A 666 -24.14 19.56 -1.96
N HIS A 667 -23.09 19.14 -1.25
CA HIS A 667 -22.80 19.64 0.10
C HIS A 667 -22.46 21.14 0.10
N PRO A 668 -23.16 22.01 0.84
CA PRO A 668 -23.04 23.45 0.68
C PRO A 668 -21.74 24.05 1.25
N SER A 669 -21.09 23.42 2.24
CA SER A 669 -19.88 23.94 2.88
C SER A 669 -18.57 23.53 2.18
N ILE A 670 -18.64 22.64 1.19
CA ILE A 670 -17.46 22.06 0.51
C ILE A 670 -17.56 22.36 -0.98
N LEU A 671 -16.54 23.02 -1.53
CA LEU A 671 -16.41 23.27 -2.95
C LEU A 671 -15.25 22.45 -3.51
N THR A 672 -15.55 21.39 -4.26
CA THR A 672 -14.50 20.66 -4.98
C THR A 672 -13.95 21.52 -6.11
N THR A 673 -12.63 21.60 -6.21
CA THR A 673 -11.94 22.40 -7.23
C THR A 673 -10.59 21.78 -7.57
N THR A 674 -10.06 22.11 -8.74
CA THR A 674 -8.71 21.71 -9.11
C THR A 674 -7.69 22.73 -8.58
N PRO A 675 -6.46 22.33 -8.24
CA PRO A 675 -5.44 23.28 -7.78
C PRO A 675 -5.21 24.42 -8.79
N GLY A 676 -5.17 24.12 -10.10
CA GLY A 676 -5.04 25.13 -11.15
C GLY A 676 -6.21 26.12 -11.16
N GLU A 677 -7.44 25.67 -10.98
CA GLU A 677 -8.61 26.56 -10.87
C GLU A 677 -8.56 27.42 -9.61
N PHE A 678 -8.16 26.86 -8.45
CA PHE A 678 -8.00 27.62 -7.22
C PHE A 678 -6.95 28.73 -7.37
N LEU A 679 -5.80 28.44 -7.98
CA LEU A 679 -4.72 29.42 -8.19
C LEU A 679 -5.13 30.58 -9.10
N GLN A 680 -6.11 30.39 -10.00
CA GLN A 680 -6.67 31.49 -10.82
C GLN A 680 -7.37 32.58 -9.99
N LYS A 681 -7.71 32.32 -8.72
CA LYS A 681 -8.20 33.35 -7.78
C LYS A 681 -7.14 34.44 -7.50
N ASN A 682 -5.86 34.19 -7.82
CA ASN A 682 -4.74 35.13 -7.65
C ASN A 682 -4.64 35.68 -6.21
N LEU A 683 -4.82 34.80 -5.22
CA LEU A 683 -4.65 35.12 -3.81
C LEU A 683 -3.16 35.42 -3.51
N THR A 684 -2.91 36.19 -2.46
CA THR A 684 -1.52 36.38 -1.98
C THR A 684 -1.15 35.18 -1.12
N LEU A 685 -0.34 34.29 -1.67
CA LEU A 685 0.10 33.07 -1.00
C LEU A 685 1.31 33.36 -0.06
N PRO A 686 1.43 32.62 1.05
CA PRO A 686 2.62 32.67 1.89
C PRO A 686 3.83 32.02 1.21
N GLU A 687 5.04 32.41 1.60
CA GLU A 687 6.30 31.96 1.00
C GLU A 687 7.04 30.97 1.92
N ILE A 688 7.58 29.91 1.32
CA ILE A 688 8.56 29.02 1.93
C ILE A 688 9.95 29.41 1.38
N GLU A 689 10.88 29.76 2.28
CA GLU A 689 12.26 30.08 1.89
C GLU A 689 13.07 28.81 1.60
N THR A 690 12.79 27.72 2.31
CA THR A 690 13.44 26.42 2.08
C THR A 690 12.45 25.31 2.34
N VAL A 691 12.04 24.61 1.29
CA VAL A 691 11.17 23.43 1.40
C VAL A 691 11.92 22.29 2.10
N GLY A 692 11.18 21.50 2.90
CA GLY A 692 11.68 20.27 3.50
C GLY A 692 12.22 19.30 2.43
N THR A 693 13.09 18.38 2.84
CA THR A 693 13.55 17.29 1.99
C THR A 693 13.03 15.98 2.54
N GLY A 694 12.19 15.30 1.79
CA GLY A 694 11.47 14.11 2.22
C GLY A 694 10.43 13.69 1.20
N SER A 695 9.60 12.72 1.57
CA SER A 695 8.51 12.15 0.77
C SER A 695 7.23 12.09 1.61
N TRP A 696 6.14 11.58 1.02
CA TRP A 696 4.94 11.29 1.81
C TRP A 696 5.07 10.10 2.77
N ILE A 697 6.11 9.28 2.61
CA ILE A 697 6.42 8.19 3.54
C ILE A 697 7.37 8.73 4.61
N ASP A 698 6.84 8.82 5.83
CA ASP A 698 7.54 9.28 7.04
C ASP A 698 8.27 10.63 6.97
N GLY A 699 8.05 11.42 5.90
CA GLY A 699 8.76 12.69 5.71
C GLY A 699 10.25 12.50 5.40
N THR A 700 10.68 11.30 4.98
CA THR A 700 12.08 10.97 4.69
C THR A 700 12.26 10.40 3.29
N LEU A 701 13.50 10.06 2.94
CA LEU A 701 13.84 9.33 1.71
C LEU A 701 14.32 7.89 2.02
N SER A 702 14.13 7.42 3.26
CA SER A 702 14.71 6.16 3.74
C SER A 702 14.11 4.93 3.06
N THR A 703 12.84 4.97 2.63
CA THR A 703 12.17 3.87 1.88
C THR A 703 12.74 3.61 0.48
N TRP A 704 13.75 4.37 0.03
CA TRP A 704 14.43 4.08 -1.25
C TRP A 704 15.96 4.10 -1.12
N ALA A 705 16.48 4.25 0.10
CA ALA A 705 17.91 4.49 0.33
C ALA A 705 18.42 4.17 1.76
N GLY A 706 17.55 3.72 2.66
CA GLY A 706 17.79 3.49 4.08
C GLY A 706 18.27 2.07 4.41
N GLU A 707 18.03 1.11 3.52
CA GLU A 707 18.35 -0.30 3.68
C GLU A 707 19.50 -0.80 2.79
N GLU A 708 20.09 -1.91 3.20
CA GLU A 708 21.33 -2.46 2.64
C GLU A 708 21.18 -2.86 1.16
N GLU A 709 20.05 -3.46 0.80
CA GLU A 709 19.65 -3.90 -0.53
C GLU A 709 19.47 -2.71 -1.50
N GLU A 710 18.85 -1.63 -1.03
CA GLU A 710 18.62 -0.40 -1.79
C GLU A 710 19.94 0.29 -2.11
N SER A 711 20.80 0.44 -1.08
CA SER A 711 22.15 0.98 -1.21
C SER A 711 22.97 0.19 -2.24
N LEU A 712 22.85 -1.14 -2.24
CA LEU A 712 23.50 -2.00 -3.23
C LEU A 712 22.92 -1.80 -4.64
N GLY A 713 21.60 -1.68 -4.76
CA GLY A 713 20.90 -1.30 -5.98
C GLY A 713 21.46 0.00 -6.58
N TRP A 714 21.59 1.05 -5.75
CA TRP A 714 22.12 2.35 -6.16
C TRP A 714 23.58 2.30 -6.56
N GLN A 715 24.43 1.56 -5.84
CA GLN A 715 25.83 1.39 -6.20
C GLN A 715 25.99 0.74 -7.59
N ARG A 716 25.12 -0.23 -7.92
CA ARG A 716 25.10 -0.88 -9.24
C ARG A 716 24.65 0.06 -10.35
N LEU A 717 23.65 0.90 -10.10
CA LEU A 717 23.21 1.95 -11.02
C LEU A 717 24.34 2.95 -11.29
N VAL A 718 25.03 3.39 -10.24
CA VAL A 718 26.19 4.30 -10.33
C VAL A 718 27.30 3.68 -11.19
N GLU A 719 27.62 2.40 -11.00
CA GLU A 719 28.63 1.71 -11.80
C GLU A 719 28.25 1.61 -13.28
N ALA A 720 26.98 1.29 -13.57
CA ALA A 720 26.47 1.23 -14.93
C ALA A 720 26.54 2.60 -15.62
N ARG A 721 26.11 3.66 -14.92
CA ARG A 721 26.21 5.04 -15.43
C ARG A 721 27.64 5.45 -15.71
N GLN A 722 28.56 5.22 -14.78
CA GLN A 722 29.97 5.58 -14.96
C GLN A 722 30.57 4.90 -16.20
N THR A 723 30.21 3.63 -16.42
CA THR A 723 30.62 2.89 -17.62
C THR A 723 30.02 3.49 -18.89
N LEU A 724 28.72 3.80 -18.89
CA LEU A 724 28.03 4.39 -20.04
C LEU A 724 28.63 5.76 -20.42
N VAL A 725 28.80 6.65 -19.44
CA VAL A 725 29.36 7.99 -19.65
C VAL A 725 30.79 7.91 -20.19
N ALA A 726 31.65 7.07 -19.59
CA ALA A 726 33.02 6.89 -20.08
C ALA A 726 33.06 6.31 -21.50
N PHE A 727 32.16 5.38 -21.82
CA PHE A 727 32.06 4.82 -23.17
C PHE A 727 31.59 5.85 -24.20
N GLU A 728 30.58 6.66 -23.87
CA GLU A 728 30.05 7.70 -24.73
C GLU A 728 31.11 8.78 -25.05
N GLU A 729 31.91 9.18 -24.06
CA GLU A 729 33.01 10.12 -24.27
C GLU A 729 33.99 9.65 -25.36
N GLU A 730 34.25 8.34 -25.42
CA GLU A 730 35.10 7.72 -26.44
C GLU A 730 34.35 7.42 -27.76
N ASN A 731 33.03 7.17 -27.69
CA ASN A 731 32.21 6.66 -28.78
C ASN A 731 30.87 7.41 -28.95
N PRO A 732 30.86 8.74 -29.16
CA PRO A 732 29.66 9.59 -29.05
C PRO A 732 28.62 9.40 -30.17
N THR A 733 28.89 8.52 -31.14
CA THR A 733 27.97 8.20 -32.24
C THR A 733 27.63 6.72 -32.32
N HIS A 734 27.86 5.97 -31.23
CA HIS A 734 27.55 4.56 -31.19
C HIS A 734 26.03 4.36 -31.25
N PRO A 735 25.50 3.49 -32.14
CA PRO A 735 24.07 3.36 -32.37
C PRO A 735 23.28 2.78 -31.19
N GLY A 736 23.96 2.21 -30.20
CA GLY A 736 23.34 1.68 -28.99
C GLY A 736 23.24 2.67 -27.82
N LEU A 737 23.70 3.91 -27.98
CA LEU A 737 23.66 4.90 -26.88
C LEU A 737 22.23 5.21 -26.44
N ASP A 738 21.31 5.40 -27.38
CA ASP A 738 19.91 5.74 -27.06
C ASP A 738 19.25 4.66 -26.19
N ALA A 739 19.40 3.38 -26.58
CA ALA A 739 18.86 2.25 -25.82
C ALA A 739 19.56 2.09 -24.46
N ALA A 740 20.84 2.42 -24.36
CA ALA A 740 21.58 2.36 -23.10
C ALA A 740 21.15 3.47 -22.13
N TRP A 741 20.96 4.69 -22.63
CA TRP A 741 20.46 5.82 -21.84
C TRP A 741 19.00 5.62 -21.41
N GLU A 742 18.14 5.14 -22.30
CA GLU A 742 16.76 4.78 -21.96
C GLU A 742 16.73 3.73 -20.84
N SER A 743 17.55 2.67 -20.95
CA SER A 743 17.62 1.63 -19.90
C SER A 743 18.15 2.17 -18.57
N LEU A 744 19.05 3.15 -18.60
CA LEU A 744 19.52 3.82 -17.39
C LEU A 744 18.39 4.59 -16.72
N TYR A 745 17.62 5.37 -17.49
CA TYR A 745 16.49 6.13 -16.97
C TYR A 745 15.39 5.23 -16.40
N ILE A 746 15.14 4.07 -17.01
CA ILE A 746 14.24 3.05 -16.43
C ILE A 746 14.78 2.59 -15.08
N SER A 747 16.07 2.26 -14.98
CA SER A 747 16.71 1.84 -13.73
C SER A 747 16.79 2.92 -12.64
N GLU A 748 16.46 4.18 -12.94
CA GLU A 748 16.36 5.25 -11.94
C GLU A 748 15.00 5.32 -11.24
N GLY A 749 13.98 4.58 -11.73
CA GLY A 749 12.63 4.58 -11.16
C GLY A 749 12.57 4.15 -9.70
N SER A 750 11.66 4.74 -8.93
CA SER A 750 11.52 4.48 -7.48
C SER A 750 11.10 3.05 -7.18
N ASP A 751 10.28 2.44 -8.05
CA ASP A 751 9.66 1.13 -7.82
C ASP A 751 10.69 0.02 -7.57
N TRP A 752 11.89 0.10 -8.18
CA TRP A 752 12.95 -0.90 -7.93
C TRP A 752 13.45 -0.89 -6.50
N PHE A 753 13.55 0.31 -5.91
CA PHE A 753 14.07 0.52 -4.57
C PHE A 753 12.98 0.31 -3.53
N TRP A 754 11.72 0.63 -3.86
CA TRP A 754 10.56 0.36 -3.02
C TRP A 754 10.45 -1.13 -2.63
N TRP A 755 10.74 -2.06 -3.56
CA TRP A 755 10.69 -3.50 -3.29
C TRP A 755 12.01 -4.08 -2.75
N TYR A 756 13.03 -3.27 -2.57
CA TYR A 756 14.30 -3.71 -1.99
C TYR A 756 14.32 -3.41 -0.50
N GLY A 757 14.53 -4.43 0.31
CA GLY A 757 14.59 -4.29 1.76
C GLY A 757 13.69 -5.28 2.47
N LEU A 758 13.46 -5.04 3.75
CA LEU A 758 12.59 -5.82 4.63
C LEU A 758 11.28 -5.11 4.95
N ASP A 759 11.19 -3.82 4.65
CA ASP A 759 10.04 -2.97 4.97
C ASP A 759 8.86 -3.18 4.01
N GLN A 760 9.11 -3.60 2.77
CA GLN A 760 8.10 -3.93 1.77
C GLN A 760 8.23 -5.39 1.27
N ASP A 761 7.11 -5.99 0.84
CA ASP A 761 7.06 -7.32 0.23
C ASP A 761 6.05 -7.31 -0.92
N SER A 762 6.52 -7.52 -2.15
CA SER A 762 5.65 -7.61 -3.33
C SER A 762 4.98 -8.99 -3.49
N GLY A 763 5.37 -9.97 -2.67
CA GLY A 763 5.12 -11.40 -2.84
C GLY A 763 5.99 -12.07 -3.91
N TYR A 764 6.76 -11.29 -4.69
CA TYR A 764 7.56 -11.72 -5.84
C TYR A 764 8.85 -10.89 -6.03
N ASP A 765 9.55 -10.51 -4.95
CA ASP A 765 10.70 -9.58 -5.00
C ASP A 765 11.83 -10.07 -5.93
N GLU A 766 11.99 -11.39 -6.10
CA GLU A 766 12.94 -11.97 -7.04
C GLU A 766 12.69 -11.57 -8.51
N LEU A 767 11.42 -11.37 -8.89
CA LEU A 767 11.05 -10.92 -10.23
C LEU A 767 11.43 -9.45 -10.44
N TRP A 768 11.21 -8.61 -9.42
CA TRP A 768 11.62 -7.21 -9.42
C TRP A 768 13.14 -7.05 -9.56
N ASP A 769 13.90 -7.81 -8.76
CA ASP A 769 15.36 -7.84 -8.85
C ASP A 769 15.83 -8.31 -10.24
N THR A 770 15.17 -9.32 -10.80
CA THR A 770 15.47 -9.83 -12.14
C THR A 770 15.24 -8.76 -13.21
N LEU A 771 14.10 -8.07 -13.19
CA LEU A 771 13.75 -7.05 -14.16
C LEU A 771 14.67 -5.82 -14.04
N TYR A 772 14.99 -5.38 -12.83
CA TYR A 772 15.98 -4.33 -12.59
C TYR A 772 17.35 -4.69 -13.19
N LYS A 773 17.84 -5.92 -12.92
CA LYS A 773 19.10 -6.43 -13.48
C LYS A 773 19.06 -6.59 -15.00
N VAL A 774 17.90 -6.87 -15.59
CA VAL A 774 17.69 -6.87 -17.04
C VAL A 774 17.95 -5.48 -17.63
N HIS A 775 17.40 -4.43 -17.02
CA HIS A 775 17.63 -3.05 -17.45
C HIS A 775 19.10 -2.64 -17.30
N LEU A 776 19.72 -2.92 -16.15
CA LEU A 776 21.16 -2.70 -15.97
C LEU A 776 21.99 -3.46 -17.01
N SER A 777 21.65 -4.72 -17.30
CA SER A 777 22.34 -5.54 -18.30
C SER A 777 22.18 -4.98 -19.71
N ASN A 778 21.02 -4.41 -20.03
CA ASN A 778 20.75 -3.82 -21.33
C ASN A 778 21.66 -2.61 -21.60
N ILE A 779 22.01 -1.81 -20.57
CA ILE A 779 22.98 -0.71 -20.67
C ILE A 779 24.29 -1.21 -21.27
N TYR A 780 24.91 -2.22 -20.66
CA TYR A 780 26.19 -2.79 -21.12
C TYR A 780 26.06 -3.48 -22.48
N LYS A 781 25.01 -4.28 -22.68
CA LYS A 781 24.78 -5.02 -23.94
C LYS A 781 24.58 -4.08 -25.13
N ALA A 782 23.85 -2.98 -24.96
CA ALA A 782 23.56 -2.01 -26.00
C ALA A 782 24.83 -1.31 -26.51
N ILE A 783 25.81 -1.05 -25.63
CA ILE A 783 27.10 -0.45 -26.00
C ILE A 783 28.20 -1.48 -26.29
N GLY A 784 27.91 -2.78 -26.16
CA GLY A 784 28.86 -3.86 -26.45
C GLY A 784 30.00 -4.00 -25.44
N VAL A 785 29.74 -3.64 -24.18
CA VAL A 785 30.67 -3.82 -23.05
C VAL A 785 30.32 -5.11 -22.29
N ASP A 786 31.33 -5.81 -21.79
CA ASP A 786 31.12 -7.02 -20.99
C ASP A 786 30.36 -6.69 -19.69
N LEU A 787 29.44 -7.57 -19.31
CA LEU A 787 28.65 -7.41 -18.09
C LEU A 787 29.56 -7.46 -16.84
N PRO A 788 29.30 -6.69 -15.79
CA PRO A 788 29.94 -6.89 -14.51
C PRO A 788 29.55 -8.26 -13.92
N PRO A 789 30.38 -8.89 -13.06
CA PRO A 789 30.14 -10.26 -12.58
C PRO A 789 28.76 -10.50 -11.96
N TYR A 790 28.20 -9.52 -11.25
CA TYR A 790 26.88 -9.62 -10.61
C TYR A 790 25.71 -9.68 -11.63
N LEU A 791 25.94 -9.31 -12.90
CA LEU A 791 24.97 -9.38 -14.01
C LEU A 791 25.22 -10.53 -14.97
N GLN A 792 26.30 -11.31 -14.82
CA GLN A 792 26.69 -12.34 -15.79
C GLN A 792 25.83 -13.63 -15.73
N GLU A 793 24.64 -13.60 -15.13
CA GLU A 793 23.74 -14.77 -14.95
C GLU A 793 24.51 -16.04 -14.56
N VAL A 794 24.99 -16.11 -13.31
CA VAL A 794 25.77 -17.27 -12.86
C VAL A 794 25.02 -18.14 -11.86
N TRP A 795 23.67 -18.11 -11.85
CA TRP A 795 22.90 -19.14 -11.14
C TRP A 795 22.93 -20.46 -11.92
N THR A 796 24.14 -20.97 -12.12
CA THR A 796 24.35 -22.28 -12.74
C THR A 796 23.86 -23.34 -11.78
N ASN A 797 23.22 -24.38 -12.31
CA ASN A 797 22.94 -25.58 -11.53
C ASN A 797 24.22 -26.06 -10.84
N PRO A 798 24.13 -26.47 -9.56
CA PRO A 798 25.30 -26.93 -8.83
C PRO A 798 25.88 -28.17 -9.52
N SER A 799 27.20 -28.32 -9.41
CA SER A 799 27.88 -29.51 -9.91
C SER A 799 27.30 -30.74 -9.20
N GLN A 800 27.03 -31.79 -9.95
CA GLN A 800 26.64 -33.07 -9.37
C GLN A 800 27.88 -33.79 -8.82
N PRO A 801 27.85 -34.30 -7.57
CA PRO A 801 28.97 -35.04 -7.04
C PRO A 801 29.12 -36.41 -7.72
N LEU A 802 30.36 -36.86 -7.92
CA LEU A 802 30.68 -38.20 -8.40
C LEU A 802 30.28 -39.27 -7.37
N LEU A 803 30.46 -38.96 -6.08
CA LEU A 803 29.95 -39.73 -4.96
C LEU A 803 29.10 -38.81 -4.09
N PRO A 804 27.79 -39.07 -3.89
CA PRO A 804 26.96 -38.23 -3.05
C PRO A 804 27.26 -38.41 -1.55
N TYR A 805 26.80 -37.48 -0.73
CA TYR A 805 26.84 -37.60 0.73
C TYR A 805 26.20 -38.92 1.19
N ALA A 806 26.87 -39.64 2.09
CA ALA A 806 26.39 -40.90 2.65
C ALA A 806 26.20 -40.89 4.17
N GLY A 807 26.65 -39.83 4.85
CA GLY A 807 26.47 -39.62 6.30
C GLY A 807 27.44 -38.59 6.86
N VAL A 808 27.37 -38.38 8.18
CA VAL A 808 28.35 -37.53 8.90
C VAL A 808 29.73 -38.19 8.92
N ILE A 809 30.79 -37.38 8.94
CA ILE A 809 32.19 -37.84 9.02
C ILE A 809 32.97 -37.10 10.11
N GLU A 810 33.99 -37.75 10.67
CA GLU A 810 34.92 -37.19 11.65
C GLU A 810 36.37 -37.61 11.30
N PRO A 811 36.93 -37.11 10.19
CA PRO A 811 38.27 -37.47 9.75
C PRO A 811 39.34 -36.94 10.71
N LEU A 812 40.48 -37.63 10.80
CA LEU A 812 41.67 -37.14 11.48
C LEU A 812 42.42 -36.19 10.55
N ILE A 813 42.55 -34.92 10.96
CA ILE A 813 43.25 -33.91 10.16
C ILE A 813 44.78 -34.10 10.31
N ASP A 814 45.37 -34.93 9.46
CA ASP A 814 46.81 -35.22 9.45
C ASP A 814 47.47 -35.10 8.07
N GLY A 815 46.70 -34.76 7.03
CA GLY A 815 47.18 -34.55 5.67
C GLY A 815 47.30 -35.86 4.89
N VAL A 816 46.78 -36.98 5.40
CA VAL A 816 46.84 -38.30 4.81
C VAL A 816 45.47 -38.97 4.80
N ALA A 817 44.85 -39.05 3.63
CA ALA A 817 43.55 -39.71 3.50
C ALA A 817 43.63 -41.24 3.61
N LEU A 818 43.27 -41.79 4.77
CA LEU A 818 43.25 -43.24 5.00
C LEU A 818 41.96 -43.88 4.43
N PRO A 819 42.01 -45.17 4.03
CA PRO A 819 40.82 -45.87 3.54
C PRO A 819 39.70 -45.90 4.60
N GLY A 820 38.50 -45.48 4.23
CA GLY A 820 37.31 -45.47 5.10
C GLY A 820 37.04 -44.15 5.82
N GLU A 821 38.00 -43.24 5.86
CA GLU A 821 37.92 -41.98 6.61
C GLU A 821 36.96 -40.96 5.97
N TRP A 822 36.97 -40.91 4.64
CA TRP A 822 36.18 -39.97 3.83
C TRP A 822 34.98 -40.65 3.13
N ASP A 823 34.61 -41.88 3.51
CA ASP A 823 33.55 -42.67 2.83
C ASP A 823 32.15 -42.02 2.91
N GLY A 824 31.91 -41.14 3.90
CA GLY A 824 30.65 -40.39 4.05
C GLY A 824 30.58 -39.08 3.26
N ALA A 825 31.72 -38.59 2.75
CA ALA A 825 31.84 -37.31 2.07
C ALA A 825 31.33 -37.36 0.63
N ALA A 826 30.81 -36.23 0.14
CA ALA A 826 30.58 -36.03 -1.27
C ALA A 826 31.92 -35.80 -2.00
N LYS A 827 32.10 -36.42 -3.17
CA LYS A 827 33.30 -36.26 -4.03
C LYS A 827 32.97 -35.47 -5.29
N TYR A 828 33.80 -34.50 -5.63
CA TYR A 828 33.75 -33.73 -6.86
C TYR A 828 35.06 -33.87 -7.64
N GLU A 829 34.97 -34.00 -8.97
CA GLU A 829 36.15 -33.98 -9.84
C GLU A 829 36.45 -32.55 -10.28
N ALA A 830 37.74 -32.25 -10.32
CA ALA A 830 38.28 -31.12 -11.06
C ALA A 830 38.40 -31.55 -12.53
N SER A 831 37.88 -30.76 -13.45
CA SER A 831 37.75 -31.13 -14.87
C SER A 831 38.55 -30.23 -15.80
N VAL A 832 39.29 -29.28 -15.23
CA VAL A 832 40.14 -28.32 -15.93
C VAL A 832 41.59 -28.67 -15.56
N ASP A 833 42.52 -28.58 -16.50
CA ASP A 833 43.95 -28.84 -16.22
C ASP A 833 44.58 -27.56 -15.67
N GLY A 834 44.85 -27.54 -14.37
CA GLY A 834 45.55 -26.50 -13.62
C GLY A 834 47.06 -26.52 -13.74
N GLY A 835 47.61 -27.29 -14.68
CA GLY A 835 49.03 -27.30 -15.01
C GLY A 835 49.90 -27.87 -13.91
N ASP A 836 50.68 -27.04 -13.22
CA ASP A 836 51.62 -27.49 -12.19
C ASP A 836 51.12 -27.35 -10.75
N PHE A 837 49.94 -26.76 -10.56
CA PHE A 837 49.20 -26.78 -9.30
C PHE A 837 47.75 -27.22 -9.54
N ASP A 838 47.62 -28.34 -10.24
CA ASP A 838 46.37 -28.99 -10.65
C ASP A 838 45.62 -29.58 -9.46
N ILE A 839 44.28 -29.46 -9.44
CA ILE A 839 43.44 -30.12 -8.46
C ILE A 839 42.95 -31.42 -9.11
N ASP A 840 43.17 -32.58 -8.49
CA ASP A 840 42.68 -33.86 -9.02
C ASP A 840 41.19 -34.05 -8.66
N SER A 841 40.85 -33.82 -7.39
CA SER A 841 39.49 -33.90 -6.87
C SER A 841 39.38 -33.25 -5.50
N PHE A 842 38.17 -32.93 -5.06
CA PHE A 842 37.95 -32.54 -3.67
C PHE A 842 36.72 -33.23 -3.08
N TYR A 843 36.73 -33.35 -1.76
CA TYR A 843 35.72 -34.02 -0.95
C TYR A 843 35.14 -33.05 0.06
N LEU A 844 33.82 -33.07 0.21
CA LEU A 844 33.08 -32.29 1.19
C LEU A 844 32.36 -33.23 2.15
N GLY A 845 32.55 -33.05 3.44
CA GLY A 845 31.79 -33.73 4.49
C GLY A 845 31.49 -32.80 5.65
N TYR A 846 30.69 -33.27 6.59
CA TYR A 846 30.30 -32.48 7.76
C TYR A 846 29.97 -33.39 8.95
N ASP A 847 30.09 -32.84 10.15
CA ASP A 847 29.48 -33.36 11.38
C ASP A 847 28.47 -32.35 11.94
N ALA A 848 28.09 -32.42 13.22
CA ALA A 848 27.13 -31.48 13.83
C ALA A 848 27.72 -30.08 14.12
N SER A 849 28.99 -29.82 13.81
CA SER A 849 29.70 -28.58 14.18
C SER A 849 30.73 -28.09 13.16
N ASN A 850 31.22 -28.97 12.27
CA ASN A 850 32.32 -28.69 11.35
C ASN A 850 31.97 -29.10 9.92
N VAL A 851 32.49 -28.33 8.98
CA VAL A 851 32.66 -28.68 7.58
C VAL A 851 34.07 -29.24 7.43
N TYR A 852 34.17 -30.38 6.77
CA TYR A 852 35.43 -31.03 6.42
C TYR A 852 35.65 -30.95 4.92
N VAL A 853 36.80 -30.43 4.53
CA VAL A 853 37.20 -30.33 3.11
C VAL A 853 38.50 -31.08 2.92
N ARG A 854 38.54 -31.99 1.97
CA ARG A 854 39.79 -32.61 1.50
C ARG A 854 40.02 -32.25 0.05
N ILE A 855 41.24 -31.87 -0.29
CA ILE A 855 41.65 -31.49 -1.64
C ILE A 855 42.83 -32.36 -2.03
N ASP A 856 42.66 -33.13 -3.10
CA ASP A 856 43.71 -33.91 -3.74
C ASP A 856 44.39 -32.99 -4.77
N ALA A 857 45.59 -32.51 -4.46
CA ALA A 857 46.42 -31.63 -5.29
C ALA A 857 47.91 -31.89 -4.97
N PRO A 858 48.88 -31.41 -5.78
CA PRO A 858 50.30 -31.57 -5.51
C PRO A 858 50.69 -31.22 -4.07
N SER A 859 51.45 -32.11 -3.44
CA SER A 859 51.81 -31.92 -2.03
C SER A 859 52.71 -30.71 -1.83
N PRO A 860 52.81 -30.14 -0.61
CA PRO A 860 53.76 -29.07 -0.34
C PRO A 860 55.20 -29.42 -0.74
N GLN A 861 55.63 -30.68 -0.57
CA GLN A 861 56.97 -31.10 -1.00
C GLN A 861 57.10 -31.19 -2.52
N GLU A 862 56.05 -31.55 -3.25
CA GLU A 862 56.02 -31.53 -4.72
C GLU A 862 56.03 -30.10 -5.26
N ILE A 863 55.28 -29.20 -4.62
CA ILE A 863 55.27 -27.76 -4.90
C ILE A 863 56.65 -27.14 -4.69
N ASP A 864 57.32 -27.42 -3.57
CA ASP A 864 58.68 -26.93 -3.29
C ASP A 864 59.69 -27.35 -4.37
N LEU A 865 59.51 -28.54 -4.96
CA LEU A 865 60.37 -29.06 -6.03
C LEU A 865 60.20 -28.31 -7.37
N LEU A 866 59.08 -27.61 -7.57
CA LEU A 866 58.88 -26.75 -8.74
C LEU A 866 59.82 -25.52 -8.71
N ASN A 867 60.28 -25.11 -7.52
CA ASN A 867 61.23 -24.02 -7.30
C ASN A 867 60.80 -22.72 -7.99
N LYS A 868 59.52 -22.37 -7.84
CA LYS A 868 58.93 -21.12 -8.33
C LYS A 868 59.35 -19.91 -7.49
N THR A 869 59.21 -18.72 -8.07
CA THR A 869 59.42 -17.44 -7.36
C THR A 869 58.14 -16.88 -6.74
N SER A 870 56.99 -17.34 -7.22
CA SER A 870 55.66 -17.05 -6.69
C SER A 870 55.34 -18.01 -5.55
N ASP A 871 54.59 -17.55 -4.55
CA ASP A 871 54.14 -18.35 -3.42
C ASP A 871 52.86 -19.14 -3.81
N PRO A 872 52.69 -20.40 -3.37
CA PRO A 872 51.46 -21.15 -3.60
C PRO A 872 50.32 -20.61 -2.72
N ASP A 873 49.09 -20.62 -3.23
CA ASP A 873 47.88 -20.44 -2.42
C ASP A 873 46.84 -21.52 -2.76
N LEU A 874 46.13 -21.97 -1.73
CA LEU A 874 44.98 -22.86 -1.86
C LEU A 874 43.84 -22.29 -1.02
N SER A 875 42.80 -21.84 -1.70
CA SER A 875 41.67 -21.11 -1.11
C SER A 875 40.34 -21.79 -1.40
N ILE A 876 39.45 -21.78 -0.41
CA ILE A 876 38.09 -22.32 -0.49
C ILE A 876 37.11 -21.16 -0.33
N TYR A 877 36.31 -20.88 -1.35
CA TYR A 877 35.30 -19.83 -1.34
C TYR A 877 33.94 -20.43 -1.00
N PHE A 878 33.23 -19.78 -0.08
CA PHE A 878 31.88 -20.13 0.32
C PHE A 878 30.93 -18.98 -0.02
N MET A 879 29.83 -19.34 -0.67
CA MET A 879 28.70 -18.44 -0.90
C MET A 879 28.10 -18.02 0.44
N GLN A 880 27.54 -16.81 0.47
CA GLN A 880 26.62 -16.42 1.53
C GLN A 880 25.62 -17.55 1.81
N ALA A 881 25.47 -17.91 3.08
CA ALA A 881 24.63 -19.03 3.47
C ALA A 881 23.16 -18.71 3.17
N ASN A 882 22.44 -19.66 2.57
CA ASN A 882 21.06 -19.49 2.09
C ASN A 882 20.84 -18.28 1.17
N ALA A 883 21.88 -17.78 0.50
CA ALA A 883 21.66 -16.77 -0.52
C ALA A 883 20.67 -17.34 -1.56
N ASN A 884 19.58 -16.62 -1.80
CA ASN A 884 18.56 -17.01 -2.78
C ASN A 884 18.76 -16.28 -4.11
N ASN A 885 19.47 -15.13 -4.09
CA ASN A 885 19.84 -14.39 -5.29
C ASN A 885 21.23 -13.71 -5.12
N PHE A 886 21.61 -12.84 -6.06
CA PHE A 886 22.90 -12.13 -6.02
C PHE A 886 22.85 -10.78 -5.29
N ASN A 887 21.76 -10.45 -4.59
CA ASN A 887 21.60 -9.17 -3.89
C ASN A 887 22.13 -9.19 -2.45
N GLU A 888 23.18 -9.95 -2.20
CA GLU A 888 23.75 -10.11 -0.87
C GLU A 888 24.83 -9.05 -0.60
N VAL A 889 24.64 -8.23 0.44
CA VAL A 889 25.63 -7.22 0.82
C VAL A 889 26.95 -7.82 1.28
N GLY A 890 28.03 -7.06 1.07
CA GLY A 890 29.36 -7.46 1.50
C GLY A 890 29.82 -8.78 0.87
N THR A 891 29.42 -9.09 -0.35
CA THR A 891 29.85 -10.28 -1.09
C THR A 891 30.77 -9.93 -2.26
N ASN A 892 31.68 -10.85 -2.56
CA ASN A 892 32.65 -10.72 -3.65
C ASN A 892 32.36 -11.77 -4.72
N PHE A 893 32.61 -11.45 -5.98
CA PHE A 893 32.32 -12.30 -7.13
C PHE A 893 33.59 -12.82 -7.81
N ARG A 894 34.79 -12.38 -7.37
CA ARG A 894 36.06 -12.76 -7.98
C ARG A 894 37.01 -13.47 -7.00
N THR A 895 37.88 -14.32 -7.55
CA THR A 895 38.99 -14.90 -6.80
C THR A 895 39.99 -13.83 -6.36
N TYR A 896 40.66 -14.07 -5.23
CA TYR A 896 41.55 -13.10 -4.59
C TYR A 896 42.79 -12.76 -5.43
N PHE A 897 43.46 -13.74 -6.03
CA PHE A 897 44.71 -13.52 -6.78
C PHE A 897 44.47 -13.35 -8.29
N GLY A 898 43.81 -14.31 -8.94
CA GLY A 898 43.59 -14.28 -10.38
C GLY A 898 42.45 -13.36 -10.86
N GLN A 899 41.58 -12.90 -9.95
CA GLN A 899 40.39 -12.10 -10.25
C GLN A 899 39.41 -12.77 -11.25
N GLU A 900 39.43 -14.10 -11.32
CA GLU A 900 38.48 -14.88 -12.12
C GLU A 900 37.10 -14.93 -11.45
N ILE A 901 36.03 -15.06 -12.24
CA ILE A 901 34.66 -15.00 -11.72
C ILE A 901 34.29 -16.31 -11.03
N LEU A 902 33.91 -16.22 -9.76
CA LEU A 902 33.51 -17.35 -8.92
C LEU A 902 32.16 -17.94 -9.35
N GLY A 903 31.26 -17.09 -9.83
CA GLY A 903 29.92 -17.51 -10.21
C GLY A 903 28.94 -17.69 -9.06
N PHE A 904 29.25 -17.14 -7.88
CA PHE A 904 28.32 -16.97 -6.76
C PHE A 904 28.78 -15.79 -5.88
N PRO A 905 27.90 -15.20 -5.03
CA PRO A 905 28.26 -14.11 -4.14
C PRO A 905 29.00 -14.68 -2.93
N ALA A 906 30.33 -14.68 -3.00
CA ALA A 906 31.17 -15.25 -1.96
C ALA A 906 31.21 -14.34 -0.72
N LYS A 907 30.87 -14.90 0.44
CA LYS A 907 30.93 -14.20 1.72
C LYS A 907 32.20 -14.53 2.50
N LYS A 908 32.68 -15.77 2.38
CA LYS A 908 33.81 -16.30 3.15
C LYS A 908 34.84 -16.92 2.21
N MET A 909 36.10 -16.69 2.50
CA MET A 909 37.23 -17.35 1.86
C MET A 909 38.13 -17.96 2.93
N VAL A 910 38.40 -19.25 2.84
CA VAL A 910 39.29 -19.98 3.74
C VAL A 910 40.57 -20.32 3.00
N SER A 911 41.69 -19.70 3.37
CA SER A 911 43.00 -19.90 2.72
C SER A 911 43.94 -20.69 3.64
N PHE A 912 44.70 -21.60 3.03
CA PHE A 912 45.74 -22.38 3.71
C PHE A 912 46.98 -21.54 4.01
N ASP A 913 47.44 -21.52 5.27
CA ASP A 913 48.62 -20.75 5.65
C ASP A 913 49.91 -21.58 5.46
N TYR A 914 50.52 -21.49 4.26
CA TYR A 914 51.80 -22.15 3.99
C TYR A 914 52.95 -21.70 4.90
N THR A 915 52.86 -20.51 5.51
CA THR A 915 53.91 -20.00 6.41
C THR A 915 53.89 -20.66 7.78
N GLN A 916 52.78 -21.31 8.13
CA GLN A 916 52.57 -22.02 9.39
C GLN A 916 52.59 -23.54 9.22
N LEU A 917 52.99 -24.06 8.05
CA LEU A 917 53.12 -25.49 7.80
C LEU A 917 54.30 -26.09 8.58
N TRP A 918 54.03 -27.10 9.40
CA TRP A 918 55.03 -27.81 10.21
C TRP A 918 55.54 -29.08 9.53
N GLU A 919 56.68 -29.60 9.99
CA GLU A 919 57.28 -30.83 9.46
C GLU A 919 56.39 -32.08 9.60
N ASP A 920 55.39 -32.03 10.49
CA ASP A 920 54.41 -33.10 10.69
C ASP A 920 53.12 -32.90 9.88
N GLY A 921 53.14 -32.00 8.89
CA GLY A 921 52.04 -31.74 7.96
C GLY A 921 50.98 -30.77 8.50
N ARG A 922 50.93 -30.51 9.81
CA ARG A 922 49.90 -29.62 10.39
C ARG A 922 50.15 -28.16 10.07
N SER A 923 49.06 -27.43 9.81
CA SER A 923 49.10 -25.99 9.58
C SER A 923 47.89 -25.29 10.21
N LYS A 924 47.70 -24.02 9.82
CA LYS A 924 46.54 -23.20 10.12
C LYS A 924 45.87 -22.78 8.81
N TRP A 925 44.61 -22.43 8.91
CA TRP A 925 43.86 -21.75 7.86
C TRP A 925 43.43 -20.37 8.37
N ASN A 926 43.18 -19.46 7.44
CA ASN A 926 42.71 -18.09 7.69
C ASN A 926 41.36 -17.90 7.00
N VAL A 927 40.36 -17.39 7.73
CA VAL A 927 39.07 -16.99 7.16
C VAL A 927 39.10 -15.49 6.87
N PHE A 928 38.70 -15.14 5.65
CA PHE A 928 38.50 -13.78 5.23
C PHE A 928 37.03 -13.55 4.93
N ASP A 929 36.51 -12.43 5.42
CA ASP A 929 35.18 -11.96 5.11
C ASP A 929 35.24 -11.04 3.88
N ALA A 930 34.34 -11.28 2.93
CA ALA A 930 34.11 -10.35 1.84
C ALA A 930 33.54 -9.04 2.40
N GLN A 931 33.90 -7.92 1.77
CA GLN A 931 33.41 -6.59 2.11
C GLN A 931 32.72 -5.93 0.91
N GLY A 932 32.49 -6.69 -0.15
CA GLY A 932 32.06 -6.15 -1.44
C GLY A 932 33.13 -5.30 -2.11
N LYS A 933 32.68 -4.54 -3.10
CA LYS A 933 33.51 -3.61 -3.87
C LYS A 933 33.68 -2.31 -3.09
N VAL A 934 34.92 -1.98 -2.72
CA VAL A 934 35.27 -0.70 -2.08
C VAL A 934 36.17 0.08 -3.04
N GLY A 935 35.61 1.12 -3.65
CA GLY A 935 36.28 1.85 -4.73
C GLY A 935 36.33 1.01 -6.02
N GLY A 936 37.53 0.77 -6.55
CA GLY A 936 37.71 0.06 -7.83
C GLY A 936 37.92 -1.45 -7.73
N SER A 937 37.90 -2.03 -6.53
CA SER A 937 38.25 -3.44 -6.33
C SER A 937 37.45 -4.07 -5.20
N GLU A 938 37.23 -5.37 -5.29
CA GLU A 938 36.67 -6.15 -4.18
C GLU A 938 37.68 -6.21 -3.03
N ARG A 939 37.14 -6.25 -1.81
CA ARG A 939 37.96 -6.27 -0.60
C ARG A 939 37.64 -7.49 0.24
N TRP A 940 38.70 -8.11 0.75
CA TRP A 940 38.65 -9.18 1.72
C TRP A 940 39.33 -8.74 3.02
N THR A 941 38.76 -9.09 4.16
CA THR A 941 39.30 -8.76 5.48
C THR A 941 39.44 -10.03 6.32
N LEU A 942 40.64 -10.25 6.85
CA LEU A 942 40.91 -11.37 7.76
C LEU A 942 40.01 -11.24 9.00
N SER A 943 39.16 -12.24 9.23
CA SER A 943 38.21 -12.28 10.35
C SER A 943 38.64 -13.27 11.42
N SER A 944 39.19 -14.43 11.04
CA SER A 944 39.69 -15.42 12.00
C SER A 944 40.84 -16.26 11.47
N THR A 945 41.53 -16.93 12.40
CA THR A 945 42.62 -17.87 12.11
C THR A 945 42.46 -19.09 13.01
N SER A 946 42.63 -20.29 12.47
CA SER A 946 42.48 -21.52 13.26
C SER A 946 43.63 -21.78 14.23
N ALA A 947 43.36 -22.68 15.18
CA ALA A 947 44.41 -23.30 15.97
C ALA A 947 45.30 -24.18 15.08
N LEU A 948 46.56 -24.39 15.50
CA LEU A 948 47.46 -25.30 14.80
C LEU A 948 46.85 -26.71 14.75
N GLY A 949 46.75 -27.28 13.55
CA GLY A 949 46.07 -28.55 13.30
C GLY A 949 44.61 -28.41 12.86
N GLY A 950 44.10 -27.19 12.66
CA GLY A 950 42.81 -26.97 11.99
C GLY A 950 42.83 -27.33 10.50
N CYS A 951 44.02 -27.39 9.90
CA CYS A 951 44.27 -28.07 8.63
C CYS A 951 45.61 -28.80 8.65
N ALA A 952 45.82 -29.69 7.69
CA ALA A 952 47.08 -30.39 7.46
C ALA A 952 47.31 -30.65 5.96
N ALA A 953 48.57 -30.76 5.56
CA ALA A 953 49.00 -31.05 4.19
C ALA A 953 50.25 -31.95 4.18
N ASP A 954 50.11 -33.18 3.68
CA ASP A 954 51.24 -34.09 3.40
C ASP A 954 51.04 -34.84 2.08
N GLY A 955 50.06 -35.74 1.97
CA GLY A 955 49.66 -36.37 0.72
C GLY A 955 48.44 -35.72 0.07
N VAL A 956 47.62 -35.07 0.88
CA VAL A 956 46.41 -34.33 0.51
C VAL A 956 46.29 -33.11 1.44
N TYR A 957 45.47 -32.13 1.10
CA TYR A 957 45.13 -31.04 2.00
C TYR A 957 43.81 -31.36 2.71
N GLU A 958 43.78 -31.27 4.04
CA GLU A 958 42.59 -31.53 4.85
C GLU A 958 42.29 -30.33 5.74
N PHE A 959 41.02 -29.94 5.81
CA PHE A 959 40.52 -28.81 6.59
C PHE A 959 39.39 -29.26 7.51
N GLN A 960 39.41 -28.78 8.75
CA GLN A 960 38.28 -28.78 9.68
C GLN A 960 37.90 -27.34 9.95
N ILE A 961 36.70 -26.95 9.51
CA ILE A 961 36.22 -25.56 9.57
C ILE A 961 34.90 -25.54 10.35
N PRO A 962 34.82 -24.88 11.51
CA PRO A 962 33.57 -24.77 12.25
C PRO A 962 32.46 -24.07 11.44
N TRP A 963 31.22 -24.51 11.57
CA TRP A 963 30.06 -23.91 10.89
C TRP A 963 29.92 -22.42 11.21
N SER A 964 30.20 -22.04 12.46
CA SER A 964 30.13 -20.67 12.97
C SER A 964 31.05 -19.70 12.22
N GLU A 965 32.20 -20.18 11.76
CA GLU A 965 33.18 -19.36 11.02
C GLU A 965 32.68 -19.04 9.61
N LEU A 966 31.85 -19.94 9.06
CA LEU A 966 31.27 -19.82 7.73
C LEU A 966 29.88 -19.16 7.72
N GLY A 967 29.30 -18.85 8.89
CA GLY A 967 27.92 -18.36 9.01
C GLY A 967 26.88 -19.43 8.66
N LEU A 968 27.22 -20.71 8.80
CA LEU A 968 26.33 -21.83 8.50
C LEU A 968 25.57 -22.30 9.74
N SER A 969 24.34 -22.73 9.53
CA SER A 969 23.46 -23.31 10.53
C SER A 969 22.83 -24.61 10.01
N PRO A 970 22.28 -25.47 10.88
CA PRO A 970 21.48 -26.63 10.43
C PRO A 970 20.42 -26.21 9.40
N ARG A 971 20.19 -27.04 8.38
CA ARG A 971 19.29 -26.79 7.24
C ARG A 971 19.77 -25.74 6.25
N TYR A 972 20.87 -25.04 6.51
CA TYR A 972 21.38 -24.05 5.57
C TYR A 972 22.04 -24.71 4.36
N SER A 973 22.00 -24.03 3.23
CA SER A 973 22.75 -24.34 2.02
C SER A 973 23.88 -23.35 1.79
N THR A 974 24.95 -23.80 1.14
CA THR A 974 26.00 -22.93 0.61
C THR A 974 26.63 -23.56 -0.63
N ARG A 975 27.19 -22.71 -1.48
CA ARG A 975 27.94 -23.09 -2.67
C ARG A 975 29.43 -22.89 -2.45
N ILE A 976 30.23 -23.82 -2.97
CA ILE A 976 31.64 -23.94 -2.64
C ILE A 976 32.46 -24.09 -3.91
N LYS A 977 33.60 -23.39 -3.97
CA LYS A 977 34.66 -23.58 -4.95
C LYS A 977 36.02 -23.64 -4.28
N VAL A 978 36.86 -24.56 -4.76
CA VAL A 978 38.27 -24.69 -4.38
C VAL A 978 39.11 -24.08 -5.49
N VAL A 979 40.13 -23.33 -5.12
CA VAL A 979 40.89 -22.50 -6.03
C VAL A 979 42.37 -22.63 -5.70
N SER A 980 43.19 -23.02 -6.67
CA SER A 980 44.64 -23.07 -6.56
C SER A 980 45.28 -21.93 -7.36
N SER A 981 46.18 -21.19 -6.73
CA SER A 981 46.79 -20.00 -7.35
C SER A 981 48.29 -19.92 -7.10
N TRP A 982 48.98 -19.13 -7.94
CA TRP A 982 50.33 -18.65 -7.67
C TRP A 982 50.29 -17.15 -7.37
N ALA A 983 50.69 -16.76 -6.16
CA ALA A 983 50.73 -15.38 -5.72
C ALA A 983 52.11 -14.75 -5.99
N ASP A 984 52.14 -13.62 -6.69
CA ASP A 984 53.36 -12.81 -6.86
C ASP A 984 53.57 -11.89 -5.64
N SER A 985 52.49 -11.48 -4.97
CA SER A 985 52.49 -10.92 -3.62
C SER A 985 51.18 -11.21 -2.89
N LEU A 986 51.07 -10.88 -1.60
CA LEU A 986 49.82 -11.02 -0.82
C LEU A 986 48.73 -9.98 -1.16
N SER A 987 48.99 -9.12 -2.14
CA SER A 987 48.05 -8.07 -2.56
C SER A 987 46.91 -8.68 -3.38
N TYR A 988 45.68 -8.21 -3.17
CA TYR A 988 44.54 -8.59 -4.00
C TYR A 988 44.83 -8.32 -5.48
N GLY A 989 44.56 -9.31 -6.32
CA GLY A 989 44.77 -9.25 -7.76
C GLY A 989 46.21 -9.41 -8.25
N ASP A 990 47.15 -9.77 -7.37
CA ASP A 990 48.59 -9.90 -7.69
C ASP A 990 49.05 -11.36 -7.72
N GLY A 991 48.50 -12.12 -8.68
CA GLY A 991 48.85 -13.51 -8.94
C GLY A 991 48.16 -14.07 -10.18
N VAL A 992 48.21 -15.38 -10.34
CA VAL A 992 47.60 -16.11 -11.46
C VAL A 992 46.80 -17.29 -10.91
N GLU A 993 45.57 -17.42 -11.39
CA GLU A 993 44.72 -18.58 -11.12
C GLU A 993 45.22 -19.79 -11.90
N MET A 994 45.35 -20.94 -11.23
CA MET A 994 45.74 -22.18 -11.88
C MET A 994 44.51 -23.03 -12.17
N GLU A 995 43.69 -23.28 -11.14
CA GLU A 995 42.42 -23.99 -11.32
C GLU A 995 41.35 -23.54 -10.34
N MET A 996 40.12 -23.51 -10.81
CA MET A 996 38.90 -23.34 -10.01
C MET A 996 38.03 -24.59 -10.17
N ALA A 997 37.89 -25.35 -9.08
CA ALA A 997 37.17 -26.63 -9.05
C ALA A 997 35.99 -26.63 -8.07
N PRO A 998 34.80 -27.13 -8.46
CA PRO A 998 34.44 -27.55 -9.81
C PRO A 998 34.11 -26.31 -10.68
N PRO A 999 34.04 -26.41 -12.02
CA PRO A 999 33.68 -25.28 -12.88
C PRO A 999 32.33 -24.65 -12.52
N ALA A 1000 31.31 -25.49 -12.33
CA ALA A 1000 30.08 -25.12 -11.64
C ALA A 1000 30.29 -25.32 -10.12
N PRO A 1001 29.80 -24.45 -9.25
CA PRO A 1001 30.01 -24.59 -7.82
C PRO A 1001 29.42 -25.89 -7.28
N ALA A 1002 30.09 -26.51 -6.30
CA ALA A 1002 29.50 -27.59 -5.53
C ALA A 1002 28.48 -27.02 -4.55
N GLU A 1003 27.42 -27.76 -4.26
CA GLU A 1003 26.41 -27.37 -3.27
C GLU A 1003 26.47 -28.31 -2.06
N MET A 1004 26.39 -27.71 -0.89
CA MET A 1004 26.28 -28.40 0.38
C MET A 1004 25.00 -27.93 1.06
N VAL A 1005 24.13 -28.88 1.39
CA VAL A 1005 22.93 -28.66 2.20
C VAL A 1005 23.15 -29.36 3.53
N LEU A 1006 23.19 -28.59 4.62
CA LEU A 1006 23.42 -29.14 5.95
C LEU A 1006 22.13 -29.81 6.47
N PRO A 1007 22.16 -31.09 6.87
CA PRO A 1007 21.00 -31.72 7.47
C PRO A 1007 20.69 -31.13 8.85
N ASP A 1008 19.46 -31.32 9.33
CA ASP A 1008 19.10 -31.00 10.70
C ASP A 1008 19.76 -32.01 11.66
N LEU A 1009 20.86 -31.58 12.26
CA LEU A 1009 21.63 -32.34 13.25
C LEU A 1009 21.55 -31.69 14.63
N GLU A 1010 20.54 -30.85 14.90
CA GLU A 1010 20.47 -30.13 16.17
C GLU A 1010 20.26 -31.03 17.37
N GLU A 1011 21.20 -30.97 18.31
CA GLU A 1011 21.01 -31.50 19.65
C GLU A 1011 20.52 -30.40 20.59
N TRP A 1012 19.29 -30.56 21.08
CA TRP A 1012 18.65 -29.61 21.99
C TRP A 1012 18.86 -29.99 23.45
N VAL A 1013 19.38 -29.06 24.23
CA VAL A 1013 19.50 -29.14 25.70
C VAL A 1013 18.40 -28.31 26.34
N ILE A 1014 17.58 -28.92 27.20
CA ILE A 1014 16.55 -28.18 27.95
C ILE A 1014 17.24 -27.34 29.02
N LEU A 1015 17.04 -26.02 28.96
CA LEU A 1015 17.52 -25.05 29.94
C LEU A 1015 16.54 -24.89 31.09
N LEU A 1016 15.27 -24.69 30.74
CA LEU A 1016 14.19 -24.46 31.67
C LEU A 1016 12.95 -25.20 31.21
N GLN A 1017 12.23 -25.80 32.15
CA GLN A 1017 10.85 -26.22 31.94
C GLN A 1017 10.08 -25.86 33.20
N SER A 1018 9.09 -25.00 33.04
CA SER A 1018 8.17 -24.58 34.09
C SER A 1018 6.76 -24.95 33.69
N GLU A 1019 6.01 -25.48 34.64
CA GLU A 1019 4.57 -25.69 34.52
C GLU A 1019 3.90 -24.52 35.23
N ASP A 1020 2.85 -23.95 34.64
CA ASP A 1020 2.00 -22.96 35.28
C ASP A 1020 0.81 -23.64 35.96
N ALA A 1021 0.13 -22.93 36.85
CA ALA A 1021 -1.17 -23.44 37.31
C ALA A 1021 -2.19 -23.36 36.15
N ILE A 1022 -3.26 -24.15 36.25
CA ILE A 1022 -4.32 -24.16 35.23
C ILE A 1022 -5.51 -23.42 35.83
N GLY A 1023 -6.07 -22.49 35.06
CA GLY A 1023 -7.20 -21.64 35.41
C GLY A 1023 -6.81 -20.34 36.11
N ASP A 1024 -5.54 -19.92 36.05
CA ASP A 1024 -5.03 -18.63 36.54
C ASP A 1024 -4.39 -17.82 35.42
N ALA A 1025 -5.25 -17.25 34.57
CA ALA A 1025 -4.87 -16.44 33.41
C ALA A 1025 -4.08 -15.14 33.73
N ASN A 1026 -3.66 -14.94 34.98
CA ASN A 1026 -2.84 -13.84 35.46
C ASN A 1026 -1.55 -14.30 36.19
N GLY A 1027 -1.30 -15.61 36.31
CA GLY A 1027 -0.17 -16.21 37.00
C GLY A 1027 0.06 -15.65 38.42
N ASP A 1028 1.34 -15.52 38.82
CA ASP A 1028 1.76 -14.93 40.10
C ASP A 1028 1.54 -13.39 40.21
N GLY A 1029 0.99 -12.75 39.17
CA GLY A 1029 0.83 -11.31 39.03
C GLY A 1029 -0.52 -10.74 39.46
N ASN A 1030 -0.59 -9.42 39.65
CA ASN A 1030 -1.83 -8.67 39.88
C ASN A 1030 -2.27 -7.93 38.61
N TYR A 1031 -2.58 -8.66 37.54
CA TYR A 1031 -3.17 -8.07 36.33
C TYR A 1031 -4.68 -7.85 36.52
N LEU A 1032 -5.19 -6.71 36.07
CA LEU A 1032 -6.62 -6.44 35.98
C LEU A 1032 -7.01 -6.60 34.50
N PRO A 1033 -7.86 -7.58 34.14
CA PRO A 1033 -8.28 -7.75 32.76
C PRO A 1033 -9.07 -6.53 32.26
N PRO A 1034 -9.08 -6.28 30.94
CA PRO A 1034 -9.97 -5.30 30.34
C PRO A 1034 -11.42 -5.53 30.77
N LEU A 1035 -12.18 -4.43 30.95
CA LEU A 1035 -13.55 -4.50 31.46
C LEU A 1035 -14.58 -4.99 30.43
N SER A 1036 -14.19 -5.18 29.17
CA SER A 1036 -15.08 -5.76 28.15
C SER A 1036 -15.37 -7.23 28.49
N GLY A 1037 -16.63 -7.65 28.28
CA GLY A 1037 -17.07 -9.03 28.46
C GLY A 1037 -16.30 -10.02 27.59
N ASP A 1038 -15.71 -9.56 26.48
CA ASP A 1038 -14.92 -10.38 25.55
C ASP A 1038 -13.62 -10.92 26.18
N PHE A 1039 -13.14 -10.32 27.28
CA PHE A 1039 -11.90 -10.68 27.98
C PHE A 1039 -12.14 -11.31 29.35
N SER A 1040 -13.34 -11.87 29.59
CA SER A 1040 -13.69 -12.43 30.90
C SER A 1040 -12.79 -13.60 31.30
N VAL A 1041 -12.18 -13.51 32.49
CA VAL A 1041 -11.29 -14.53 33.07
C VAL A 1041 -12.06 -15.40 34.08
N ALA A 1042 -11.69 -16.68 34.23
CA ALA A 1042 -12.41 -17.69 35.03
C ALA A 1042 -12.84 -17.20 36.43
N GLY A 1043 -14.15 -17.28 36.74
CA GLY A 1043 -14.68 -16.97 38.07
C GLY A 1043 -16.19 -16.80 38.22
N GLU A 1044 -16.96 -16.43 37.17
CA GLU A 1044 -18.39 -16.08 37.33
C GLU A 1044 -19.40 -16.58 36.27
N ALA A 1045 -19.05 -17.32 35.21
CA ALA A 1045 -20.04 -17.91 34.28
C ALA A 1045 -19.53 -19.16 33.52
N ASP A 1046 -20.45 -19.99 33.01
CA ASP A 1046 -20.23 -21.34 32.44
C ASP A 1046 -19.66 -21.37 30.99
N ASP A 1047 -19.39 -20.23 30.35
CA ASP A 1047 -18.67 -20.12 29.07
C ASP A 1047 -17.45 -19.19 29.29
N VAL A 1048 -16.26 -19.78 29.46
CA VAL A 1048 -15.02 -19.06 29.78
C VAL A 1048 -14.07 -19.12 28.59
N MET A 1049 -13.49 -17.97 28.21
CA MET A 1049 -12.39 -17.91 27.26
C MET A 1049 -11.07 -18.19 27.97
N ASP A 1050 -10.50 -19.37 27.77
CA ASP A 1050 -9.21 -19.80 28.33
C ASP A 1050 -8.03 -19.27 27.49
N LEU A 1051 -8.14 -18.01 27.05
CA LEU A 1051 -7.24 -17.41 26.06
C LEU A 1051 -5.86 -17.12 26.67
N TRP A 1052 -5.79 -16.74 27.94
CA TRP A 1052 -4.55 -16.22 28.55
C TRP A 1052 -3.81 -17.24 29.44
N ASP A 1053 -4.30 -18.48 29.53
CA ASP A 1053 -3.70 -19.53 30.38
C ASP A 1053 -2.58 -20.29 29.63
N ILE A 1054 -1.35 -20.13 30.13
CA ILE A 1054 -0.14 -20.78 29.60
C ILE A 1054 0.20 -21.97 30.51
N HIS A 1055 -0.25 -23.17 30.17
CA HIS A 1055 0.03 -24.38 30.94
C HIS A 1055 1.53 -24.67 31.21
N SER A 1056 2.43 -24.37 30.26
CA SER A 1056 3.86 -24.56 30.49
C SER A 1056 4.73 -23.73 29.54
N VAL A 1057 5.94 -23.43 30.03
CA VAL A 1057 7.01 -22.81 29.25
C VAL A 1057 8.23 -23.70 29.30
N LYS A 1058 8.77 -24.06 28.14
CA LYS A 1058 9.99 -24.83 28.00
C LYS A 1058 10.98 -24.07 27.14
N ILE A 1059 12.16 -23.83 27.69
CA ILE A 1059 13.28 -23.20 27.01
C ILE A 1059 14.33 -24.27 26.78
N SER A 1060 14.75 -24.42 25.53
CA SER A 1060 15.86 -25.29 25.14
C SER A 1060 16.86 -24.53 24.30
N GLN A 1061 18.12 -24.96 24.31
CA GLN A 1061 19.17 -24.40 23.49
C GLN A 1061 19.86 -25.50 22.69
N SER A 1062 20.20 -25.23 21.43
CA SER A 1062 21.20 -25.97 20.68
C SER A 1062 22.54 -25.19 20.75
N ALA A 1063 23.54 -25.61 20.00
CA ALA A 1063 24.76 -24.79 19.83
C ALA A 1063 24.49 -23.48 19.06
N TRP A 1064 23.33 -23.38 18.39
CA TRP A 1064 23.03 -22.34 17.40
C TRP A 1064 21.78 -21.53 17.75
N ASN A 1065 20.79 -22.15 18.38
CA ASN A 1065 19.47 -21.55 18.58
C ASN A 1065 19.00 -21.67 20.02
N ALA A 1066 18.19 -20.71 20.46
CA ALA A 1066 17.31 -20.86 21.62
C ALA A 1066 15.89 -21.12 21.12
N ARG A 1067 15.20 -22.09 21.72
CA ARG A 1067 13.80 -22.42 21.40
C ARG A 1067 12.95 -22.27 22.64
N PHE A 1068 11.93 -21.45 22.51
CA PHE A 1068 10.88 -21.24 23.49
C PHE A 1068 9.64 -22.01 23.02
N GLU A 1069 9.20 -22.97 23.83
CA GLU A 1069 7.99 -23.76 23.61
C GLU A 1069 6.98 -23.33 24.68
N LEU A 1070 5.91 -22.65 24.26
CA LEU A 1070 4.78 -22.25 25.10
C LEU A 1070 3.63 -23.22 24.84
N ASN A 1071 3.03 -23.75 25.91
CA ASN A 1071 1.88 -24.63 25.82
C ASN A 1071 0.67 -23.91 26.41
N PHE A 1072 -0.35 -23.67 25.58
CA PHE A 1072 -1.60 -23.03 25.97
C PHE A 1072 -2.70 -24.07 26.22
N GLY A 1073 -3.69 -23.74 27.03
CA GLY A 1073 -4.83 -24.63 27.26
C GLY A 1073 -5.68 -24.91 26.03
N ALA A 1074 -5.99 -23.86 25.26
CA ALA A 1074 -6.57 -23.97 23.94
C ALA A 1074 -6.10 -22.81 23.04
N MET A 1075 -5.70 -23.12 21.81
CA MET A 1075 -5.59 -22.13 20.74
C MET A 1075 -6.99 -21.94 20.17
N THR A 1076 -7.63 -20.82 20.49
CA THR A 1076 -9.01 -20.51 20.11
C THR A 1076 -9.02 -19.37 19.10
N ASP A 1077 -10.06 -19.27 18.28
CA ASP A 1077 -10.23 -18.20 17.28
C ASP A 1077 -11.60 -17.54 17.43
N TYR A 1078 -11.82 -16.91 18.59
CA TYR A 1078 -13.08 -16.26 18.90
C TYR A 1078 -13.37 -15.03 18.04
N TRP A 1079 -12.32 -14.42 17.47
CA TRP A 1079 -12.43 -13.23 16.64
C TRP A 1079 -12.24 -13.50 15.14
N SER A 1080 -12.15 -14.77 14.72
CA SER A 1080 -11.99 -15.17 13.32
C SER A 1080 -10.82 -14.47 12.63
N LEU A 1081 -9.67 -14.40 13.31
CA LEU A 1081 -8.49 -13.72 12.79
C LEU A 1081 -7.88 -14.51 11.63
N ALA A 1082 -7.29 -13.83 10.65
CA ALA A 1082 -6.76 -14.43 9.42
C ALA A 1082 -5.73 -15.56 9.64
N ASN A 1083 -5.02 -15.53 10.78
CA ASN A 1083 -4.05 -16.56 11.16
C ASN A 1083 -4.69 -17.81 11.82
N GLY A 1084 -6.00 -17.79 12.07
CA GLY A 1084 -6.78 -18.90 12.62
C GLY A 1084 -6.69 -19.08 14.14
N PHE A 1085 -6.31 -18.03 14.88
CA PHE A 1085 -6.31 -17.98 16.34
C PHE A 1085 -6.32 -16.53 16.89
N SER A 1086 -6.86 -16.35 18.09
CA SER A 1086 -7.16 -15.08 18.77
C SER A 1086 -5.95 -14.41 19.46
N HIS A 1087 -4.81 -15.10 19.61
CA HIS A 1087 -3.60 -14.50 20.21
C HIS A 1087 -2.91 -13.56 19.23
N GLN A 1088 -3.08 -12.25 19.43
CA GLN A 1088 -2.51 -11.23 18.54
C GLN A 1088 -1.00 -11.02 18.74
N ILE A 1089 -0.49 -11.19 19.97
CA ILE A 1089 0.90 -10.86 20.32
C ILE A 1089 1.46 -11.91 21.30
N ILE A 1090 2.64 -12.49 20.98
CA ILE A 1090 3.43 -13.30 21.91
C ILE A 1090 4.84 -12.72 21.99
N GLN A 1091 5.12 -11.96 23.04
CA GLN A 1091 6.43 -11.33 23.22
C GLN A 1091 7.24 -12.00 24.33
N ILE A 1092 8.52 -12.23 24.08
CA ILE A 1092 9.50 -12.81 25.00
C ILE A 1092 10.62 -11.79 25.21
N TYR A 1093 10.76 -11.33 26.46
CA TYR A 1093 11.80 -10.39 26.86
C TYR A 1093 12.89 -11.13 27.64
N VAL A 1094 14.15 -10.98 27.22
CA VAL A 1094 15.30 -11.66 27.78
C VAL A 1094 16.27 -10.64 28.39
N ASP A 1095 16.42 -10.70 29.72
CA ASP A 1095 17.50 -10.08 30.48
C ASP A 1095 18.72 -11.02 30.45
N GLN A 1096 19.80 -10.55 29.82
CA GLN A 1096 21.04 -11.31 29.65
C GLN A 1096 21.92 -11.27 30.91
N GLY A 1097 21.62 -10.41 31.90
CA GLY A 1097 22.24 -10.38 33.23
C GLY A 1097 23.71 -9.95 33.27
N GLU A 1098 24.32 -9.61 32.12
CA GLU A 1098 25.74 -9.25 32.01
C GLU A 1098 26.00 -7.73 31.95
N THR A 1099 24.94 -6.91 31.93
CA THR A 1099 25.06 -5.46 31.77
C THR A 1099 24.44 -4.67 32.94
N SER A 1100 24.54 -3.33 32.87
CA SER A 1100 23.95 -2.41 33.86
C SER A 1100 22.96 -1.43 33.22
N PHE A 1101 22.53 -1.73 32.00
CA PHE A 1101 21.59 -0.94 31.20
C PHE A 1101 20.67 -1.91 30.42
N GLY A 1102 19.38 -1.61 30.33
CA GLY A 1102 18.43 -2.40 29.57
C GLY A 1102 17.19 -1.56 29.28
N ASN A 1103 16.36 -2.01 28.34
CA ASN A 1103 15.09 -1.36 28.04
C ASN A 1103 14.02 -1.78 29.05
N VAL A 1104 13.15 -0.84 29.36
CA VAL A 1104 11.97 -1.06 30.22
C VAL A 1104 10.67 -0.94 29.43
N GLU A 1105 10.69 -0.27 28.29
CA GLU A 1105 9.55 -0.23 27.38
C GLU A 1105 9.36 -1.60 26.75
N MET A 1106 8.14 -2.11 26.71
CA MET A 1106 7.80 -3.27 25.88
C MET A 1106 7.65 -2.83 24.41
N LEU A 1107 7.74 -3.77 23.48
CA LEU A 1107 7.52 -3.51 22.05
C LEU A 1107 6.11 -2.94 21.81
N GLU A 1108 5.98 -2.24 20.68
CA GLU A 1108 4.73 -1.60 20.27
C GLU A 1108 3.55 -2.59 20.26
N GLY A 1109 2.35 -2.11 20.61
CA GLY A 1109 1.15 -2.93 20.77
C GLY A 1109 0.93 -3.49 22.19
N ALA A 1110 1.99 -3.68 23.00
CA ALA A 1110 1.83 -4.18 24.37
C ALA A 1110 1.45 -3.09 25.41
N ASN A 1111 1.83 -1.83 25.16
CA ASN A 1111 1.54 -0.66 26.01
C ASN A 1111 1.86 -0.86 27.51
N ALA A 1112 2.98 -1.52 27.82
CA ALA A 1112 3.40 -1.85 29.18
C ALA A 1112 4.90 -1.57 29.43
N LEU A 1113 5.29 -1.49 30.71
CA LEU A 1113 6.67 -1.32 31.15
C LEU A 1113 7.14 -2.50 32.01
N VAL A 1114 8.32 -3.02 31.71
CA VAL A 1114 9.07 -3.95 32.55
C VAL A 1114 9.72 -3.18 33.71
N HIS A 1115 9.72 -3.76 34.91
CA HIS A 1115 10.34 -3.13 36.07
C HIS A 1115 11.87 -3.00 35.89
N GLU A 1116 12.47 -1.88 36.30
CA GLU A 1116 13.90 -1.57 36.07
C GLU A 1116 14.89 -2.65 36.56
N GLU A 1117 14.53 -3.43 37.57
CA GLU A 1117 15.36 -4.56 38.06
C GLU A 1117 15.41 -5.76 37.10
N TRP A 1118 14.57 -5.78 36.07
CA TRP A 1118 14.43 -6.83 35.06
C TRP A 1118 14.48 -6.24 33.65
N ALA A 1119 15.15 -5.09 33.50
CA ALA A 1119 15.31 -4.45 32.20
C ALA A 1119 15.93 -5.43 31.20
N TRP A 1120 15.39 -5.46 29.98
CA TRP A 1120 15.72 -6.47 28.99
C TRP A 1120 16.70 -5.92 27.95
N GLU A 1121 17.48 -6.81 27.33
CA GLU A 1121 18.35 -6.45 26.19
C GLU A 1121 17.87 -7.03 24.86
N VAL A 1122 17.10 -8.13 24.90
CA VAL A 1122 16.54 -8.77 23.71
C VAL A 1122 15.04 -8.95 23.88
N ALA A 1123 14.27 -8.52 22.89
CA ALA A 1123 12.86 -8.81 22.77
C ALA A 1123 12.63 -9.64 21.50
N ILE A 1124 11.74 -10.63 21.59
CA ILE A 1124 11.29 -11.49 20.49
C ILE A 1124 9.78 -11.33 20.45
N SER A 1125 9.19 -11.02 19.30
CA SER A 1125 7.73 -10.89 19.13
C SER A 1125 7.17 -11.86 18.12
#